data_AF-A0A4Q2S1Z6-F1
#
_entry.id   AF-A0A4Q2S1Z6-F1
#
_cell.length_a   1.000
_cell.length_b   1.000
_cell.length_c   1.000
_cell.angle_alpha   90.00
_cell.angle_beta   90.00
_cell.angle_gamma   90.00
#
_symmetry.space_group_name_H-M   'P 1'
#
loop_
_entity.id
_entity.type
_entity.pdbx_description
1 polymer ?
#
loop_
_entity_poly.entity_id
_entity_poly.type
_entity_poly.pdbx_seq_one_letter_code
_entity_poly.pdbx_strand_id
1 'polypeptide(L)'
;MHSSTIRLRCPAREGSDSAMTSRISVGARARRGLRTLTVLALPATTLALVGLGAPAAQAANPDADCVLSGNTFACTLTYAYTGSAQTLRVPNAVDKVSVVAVGGQGATYDSSSTPGRGAVVSADVPVTPGATYYVMVGGNAGRPGGGWNGGGNAASSAGGGGGATDLRSVPSSDPSSLSSRVIVAGGGGGGDLRQSNGGDAGLDGANGRQGDGAVGSPGAGGTQTAGGAGGASPVGNPGTNGQLGLGGNGGAQWGGGGGGGLYGGGGAGGGSTTGSGGGGGSSLVPAGGTVVVNSTGQAPQLRVTYTSYLAGSDLSLGAPSVAAGVANPVTMTVTDGSATKTVTPQTLTIAPTGGATGATCTATACSATQIGTYTVTGTYGTQTQKATFKVVAGDAASIDLTPATGTAAAGEQVDYTVTGTDTYGNVLGDLTADSLVTWTGPGGTNVACPSGVCTIDVVGAYTINASTPGAGGAAVTDSATLTVTAADVATLKLSPANAVVAAGQSRSYTVTGKDAFGNDLGDLTSSAAFSFAPYDGGASTACVAATCTPATAGVYQVTATVGGVSATATLVVEAVATEVTVTPVSGIVFGADVPVSATVSSGAGTPTGTVQFSLDGTAIGAPVTVGSNGVAALPDVTGLHAGLHTIGAAYTSADGSFARGDDESSFVVAKAPTTTAVTTTPGKLTATVTGAGEPTGDVTFFVDGVDVGSAALVDGTATLEGTSNDGGSVVGASYAGDADHEASSTSTSRTAPVVTPKADGPGRNDWYNGPVTVSFTCGSDVTTCPAPVVLDKEGAGQYVTRTVIGTDGGVTTVTAGPYNLDLTAPAASVSRVGNGKTYKGRARIGECVGGDALSGLASCTVATTGGPFGAMTTTVTTADVAGNTTTSTASYQVLGTWLARSKQVGSAWTLGKGSRRVLHVMSTKAPRLSGSDAVTASTFRMVGRTGGITEWVASLTASSSLKAGRTVSLKLTSSQGAQTVRLSIIR
;
A
#
# COMPACT_ATOMS: atom_id res chain seq x y z
N MET A 1 34.56 -2.74 44.39
CA MET A 1 35.27 -4.02 44.37
C MET A 1 36.51 -3.83 43.49
N HIS A 2 37.64 -4.54 43.74
CA HIS A 2 38.88 -4.42 42.94
C HIS A 2 39.33 -3.04 42.44
N SER A 3 40.28 -2.30 43.06
CA SER A 3 41.70 -2.67 43.34
C SER A 3 42.58 -2.82 42.06
N SER A 4 43.64 -2.02 41.90
CA SER A 4 44.99 -2.41 42.33
C SER A 4 45.90 -1.23 42.71
N THR A 5 46.99 -1.52 43.45
CA THR A 5 47.84 -0.49 44.07
C THR A 5 49.32 -0.84 44.00
N ILE A 6 50.18 0.09 43.54
CA ILE A 6 51.66 0.12 43.74
C ILE A 6 52.10 1.60 43.77
N ARG A 7 52.82 2.20 44.72
CA ARG A 7 53.70 1.86 45.87
C ARG A 7 55.24 1.89 45.63
N LEU A 8 55.75 3.10 45.86
CA LEU A 8 56.93 3.44 46.70
C LEU A 8 58.40 3.55 46.17
N ARG A 9 59.00 4.70 46.58
CA ARG A 9 60.40 5.04 47.03
C ARG A 9 61.58 5.26 46.04
N CYS A 10 62.03 6.53 45.98
CA CYS A 10 63.33 7.18 46.34
C CYS A 10 64.67 6.38 46.56
N PRO A 11 65.87 7.07 46.68
CA PRO A 11 66.32 8.46 46.34
C PRO A 11 67.79 8.65 45.77
N ALA A 12 68.16 9.89 45.34
CA ALA A 12 69.46 10.63 45.51
C ALA A 12 69.40 11.97 44.70
N ARG A 13 69.74 13.19 45.20
CA ARG A 13 71.06 13.86 45.44
C ARG A 13 71.83 14.19 44.13
N GLU A 14 72.37 15.38 43.81
CA GLU A 14 72.54 16.73 44.45
C GLU A 14 72.37 17.88 43.41
N GLY A 15 72.34 19.20 43.70
CA GLY A 15 72.39 20.05 44.93
C GLY A 15 71.60 21.37 44.68
N SER A 16 71.12 22.12 45.68
CA SER A 16 71.75 23.28 46.36
C SER A 16 72.05 24.44 45.39
N ASP A 17 71.73 25.72 45.62
CA ASP A 17 71.22 26.47 46.80
C ASP A 17 70.51 27.79 46.33
N SER A 18 69.90 28.69 47.13
CA SER A 18 69.22 28.75 48.46
C SER A 18 68.77 30.25 48.61
N ALA A 19 67.87 30.75 49.47
CA ALA A 19 66.80 30.20 50.31
C ALA A 19 66.02 31.34 51.05
N MET A 20 64.78 31.04 51.51
CA MET A 20 64.07 31.52 52.74
C MET A 20 63.95 33.05 53.02
N THR A 21 63.23 33.58 54.02
CA THR A 21 62.22 33.00 54.95
C THR A 21 61.01 33.90 55.19
N SER A 22 60.06 33.19 55.78
CA SER A 22 58.90 33.58 56.56
C SER A 22 59.05 34.70 57.60
N ARG A 23 57.89 35.29 57.92
CA ARG A 23 57.59 36.22 59.04
C ARG A 23 58.15 35.79 60.42
N ILE A 24 58.36 36.77 61.32
CA ILE A 24 57.75 36.86 62.69
C ILE A 24 57.99 38.26 63.32
N SER A 25 57.05 38.67 64.18
CA SER A 25 56.97 40.00 64.76
C SER A 25 57.93 40.26 65.95
N VAL A 26 58.09 41.54 66.31
CA VAL A 26 57.90 42.15 67.66
C VAL A 26 58.87 43.32 67.92
N GLY A 27 58.28 44.47 68.30
CA GLY A 27 58.76 45.25 69.46
C GLY A 27 59.35 46.65 69.25
N ALA A 28 58.68 47.59 69.94
CA ALA A 28 59.20 48.71 70.73
C ALA A 28 59.86 49.96 70.09
N ARG A 29 59.02 51.01 70.07
CA ARG A 29 59.21 52.31 70.75
C ARG A 29 60.53 53.11 70.58
N ALA A 30 60.29 54.28 69.99
CA ALA A 30 60.43 55.62 70.59
C ALA A 30 61.62 56.56 70.30
N ARG A 31 61.25 57.63 69.58
CA ARG A 31 61.45 59.08 69.85
C ARG A 31 62.84 59.74 69.63
N ARG A 32 62.72 60.90 68.94
CA ARG A 32 63.68 62.03 68.86
C ARG A 32 65.01 61.72 68.16
N GLY A 33 65.64 62.65 67.45
CA GLY A 33 65.17 63.93 66.90
C GLY A 33 66.35 64.80 66.39
N LEU A 34 66.03 65.94 65.75
CA LEU A 34 66.93 67.05 65.38
C LEU A 34 68.00 66.92 64.22
N ARG A 35 67.71 67.68 63.16
CA ARG A 35 68.54 68.62 62.36
C ARG A 35 70.10 68.54 62.24
N THR A 36 70.59 68.43 60.99
CA THR A 36 71.23 69.49 60.12
C THR A 36 71.29 69.02 58.66
N LEU A 37 71.11 69.88 57.63
CA LEU A 37 72.12 70.59 56.79
C LEU A 37 73.41 69.78 56.49
N THR A 38 74.04 69.75 55.30
CA THR A 38 74.02 70.61 54.05
C THR A 38 74.51 69.81 52.79
N VAL A 39 73.86 69.87 51.59
CA VAL A 39 74.20 70.62 50.31
C VAL A 39 75.01 69.89 49.18
N LEU A 40 74.69 70.21 47.90
CA LEU A 40 75.33 69.84 46.56
C LEU A 40 75.40 68.33 46.15
N ALA A 41 75.30 67.92 44.87
CA ALA A 41 74.96 68.59 43.59
C ALA A 41 74.22 67.64 42.56
N LEU A 42 73.64 68.23 41.48
CA LEU A 42 72.91 67.53 40.37
C LEU A 42 73.79 67.01 39.21
N PRO A 43 73.26 66.08 38.42
CA PRO A 43 73.18 66.26 36.96
C PRO A 43 71.77 66.04 36.31
N ALA A 44 71.54 66.25 34.99
CA ALA A 44 70.20 66.51 34.37
C ALA A 44 69.96 65.85 32.97
N THR A 45 68.72 65.31 32.69
CA THR A 45 68.09 64.85 31.36
C THR A 45 66.54 64.46 31.45
N THR A 46 65.80 64.10 30.34
CA THR A 46 64.28 64.24 30.09
C THR A 46 63.34 63.02 29.60
N LEU A 47 61.94 63.06 29.79
CA LEU A 47 60.64 62.55 29.02
C LEU A 47 59.18 62.13 29.76
N ALA A 48 57.98 61.63 29.14
CA ALA A 48 56.42 61.64 29.53
C ALA A 48 55.39 60.33 29.23
N LEU A 49 53.98 60.04 29.22
CA LEU A 49 52.48 60.49 29.60
C LEU A 49 51.12 59.50 29.26
N VAL A 50 49.77 59.57 29.77
CA VAL A 50 48.20 59.17 29.39
C VAL A 50 47.30 57.74 29.48
N GLY A 51 45.91 57.30 29.27
CA GLY A 51 44.34 57.60 28.95
C GLY A 51 43.25 56.33 28.55
N LEU A 52 41.87 56.05 28.15
CA LEU A 52 40.27 56.34 28.15
C LEU A 52 39.24 55.60 26.95
N GLY A 53 37.83 55.20 26.96
CA GLY A 53 36.82 54.40 25.88
C GLY A 53 35.12 54.50 25.77
N ALA A 54 34.14 53.75 24.96
CA ALA A 54 32.62 54.20 24.45
C ALA A 54 31.43 53.56 23.30
N PRO A 55 30.43 52.54 23.37
CA PRO A 55 29.66 51.56 22.30
C PRO A 55 28.55 51.02 21.13
N ALA A 56 27.18 50.71 21.20
CA ALA A 56 26.13 50.43 20.09
C ALA A 56 25.69 49.17 19.04
N ALA A 57 25.78 48.83 17.59
CA ALA A 57 24.94 47.68 16.79
C ALA A 57 24.42 46.89 15.26
N GLN A 58 23.30 46.79 14.23
CA GLN A 58 21.78 47.22 13.49
C GLN A 58 20.48 48.46 13.87
N ALA A 59 20.33 49.68 14.76
CA ALA A 59 20.99 50.60 16.10
C ALA A 59 22.55 51.96 16.46
N ALA A 60 24.15 52.44 16.99
CA ALA A 60 25.41 53.99 17.56
C ALA A 60 27.50 54.88 18.19
N ASN A 61 28.79 56.15 18.69
CA ASN A 61 30.82 56.99 19.24
C ASN A 61 32.46 58.44 20.53
N PRO A 62 33.88 59.78 20.98
CA PRO A 62 35.40 61.13 22.27
C PRO A 62 36.70 63.06 23.24
N ASP A 63 37.91 63.81 24.46
CA ASP A 63 38.98 65.62 25.41
C ASP A 63 40.49 67.12 26.82
N ALA A 64 41.67 68.58 27.31
CA ALA A 64 43.18 70.07 28.53
C ALA A 64 44.90 71.97 29.44
N ASP A 65 45.75 73.45 30.58
CA ASP A 65 47.33 75.10 31.76
C ASP A 65 48.74 77.38 32.75
N CYS A 66 49.94 78.72 34.02
CA CYS A 66 51.44 80.71 35.06
C CYS A 66 52.62 82.60 36.81
N VAL A 67 53.88 84.18 37.63
CA VAL A 67 54.96 86.05 39.16
C VAL A 67 56.42 88.00 39.79
N LEU A 68 56.99 89.72 40.56
CA LEU A 68 57.03 92.08 40.88
C LEU A 68 57.87 93.77 41.33
N SER A 69 57.81 95.24 40.76
CA SER A 69 57.35 96.94 41.03
C SER A 69 56.81 98.08 39.82
N GLY A 70 55.47 98.56 39.53
CA GLY A 70 54.71 99.17 38.20
C GLY A 70 53.50 98.38 37.10
N ASN A 71 53.52 97.32 35.91
CA ASN A 71 52.62 95.99 34.90
C ASN A 71 52.84 93.84 34.00
N THR A 72 52.56 91.91 33.75
CA THR A 72 52.87 89.90 32.51
C THR A 72 52.14 87.48 31.36
N PHE A 73 51.31 85.60 30.92
CA PHE A 73 50.06 83.30 30.82
C PHE A 73 48.99 80.55 29.58
N ALA A 74 47.81 78.59 28.99
CA ALA A 74 46.78 75.95 28.05
C ALA A 74 45.73 73.50 26.61
N CYS A 75 44.66 71.67 26.16
CA CYS A 75 43.58 69.46 25.14
C CYS A 75 42.63 66.92 25.00
N THR A 76 41.34 65.20 24.55
CA THR A 76 40.56 62.55 24.25
C THR A 76 39.02 60.00 23.84
N LEU A 77 37.94 58.12 23.18
CA LEU A 77 36.45 55.75 22.62
C LEU A 77 35.62 53.19 22.50
N THR A 78 34.27 51.68 22.26
CA THR A 78 33.19 49.45 21.68
C THR A 78 31.26 47.56 21.71
N TYR A 79 30.37 45.83 21.52
CA TYR A 79 28.63 44.20 21.52
C TYR A 79 27.74 42.12 21.95
N ALA A 80 26.33 40.99 22.13
CA ALA A 80 25.38 39.06 22.06
C ALA A 80 23.97 37.38 22.37
N TYR A 81 23.01 36.23 23.26
CA TYR A 81 21.59 34.98 23.81
C TYR A 81 20.24 35.81 24.41
N THR A 82 18.86 35.62 24.42
CA THR A 82 17.73 36.26 25.27
C THR A 82 16.37 35.64 25.87
N GLY A 83 15.48 34.68 25.46
CA GLY A 83 14.50 34.61 24.33
C GLY A 83 12.83 34.75 24.56
N SER A 84 11.45 36.55 25.14
CA SER A 84 11.42 38.12 25.39
C SER A 84 12.05 39.28 24.44
N ALA A 85 12.15 39.17 23.07
CA ALA A 85 12.74 39.93 21.86
C ALA A 85 14.27 40.18 21.48
N GLN A 86 14.55 41.43 20.93
CA GLN A 86 15.64 42.16 20.14
C GLN A 86 15.41 42.25 18.42
N THR A 87 15.94 42.80 17.15
CA THR A 87 17.14 43.39 15.95
C THR A 87 18.41 44.92 15.54
N LEU A 88 19.34 46.11 16.10
CA LEU A 88 20.98 47.03 16.21
C LEU A 88 22.35 48.54 15.72
N ARG A 89 23.46 49.64 15.62
CA ARG A 89 23.96 50.85 14.27
C ARG A 89 24.99 52.22 13.89
N VAL A 90 25.09 53.65 14.12
CA VAL A 90 25.97 54.76 13.31
C VAL A 90 26.28 56.25 13.91
N PRO A 91 27.39 56.97 13.46
CA PRO A 91 27.60 58.49 13.61
C PRO A 91 28.05 59.60 12.54
N ASN A 92 28.83 60.66 12.98
CA ASN A 92 29.69 61.67 12.29
C ASN A 92 30.89 61.01 11.51
N ALA A 93 30.80 60.35 10.41
CA ALA A 93 30.09 60.49 9.17
C ALA A 93 30.63 59.20 8.59
N VAL A 94 29.86 58.57 7.70
CA VAL A 94 30.44 57.54 6.87
C VAL A 94 29.63 56.26 7.37
N ASP A 95 29.99 54.99 7.06
CA ASP A 95 28.88 54.03 7.11
C ASP A 95 29.21 52.40 7.16
N LYS A 96 28.50 51.34 6.52
CA LYS A 96 28.78 49.76 6.50
C LYS A 96 28.01 48.39 7.16
N VAL A 97 27.95 47.05 6.58
CA VAL A 97 27.81 45.42 7.02
C VAL A 97 28.21 43.89 6.17
N SER A 98 27.82 42.44 5.84
CA SER A 98 26.77 41.10 5.44
C SER A 98 25.85 39.79 6.19
N VAL A 99 25.47 39.16 7.44
CA VAL A 99 25.43 39.15 9.06
C VAL A 99 26.21 38.26 10.17
N VAL A 100 25.84 37.01 10.53
CA VAL A 100 26.26 36.08 11.68
C VAL A 100 25.22 35.86 12.84
N ALA A 101 24.99 34.59 13.29
CA ALA A 101 23.66 34.11 13.83
C ALA A 101 23.71 32.56 14.39
N VAL A 102 23.05 31.93 15.49
CA VAL A 102 22.98 30.38 15.87
C VAL A 102 21.83 29.61 16.65
N GLY A 103 21.72 28.26 16.55
CA GLY A 103 20.48 27.45 16.85
C GLY A 103 20.50 26.11 17.66
N GLY A 104 19.40 25.37 18.00
CA GLY A 104 19.17 24.66 19.32
C GLY A 104 18.75 23.16 19.67
N GLN A 105 19.44 22.21 20.38
CA GLN A 105 19.00 20.76 20.81
C GLN A 105 17.56 20.69 21.63
N GLY A 106 16.87 19.69 22.38
CA GLY A 106 15.07 19.18 24.58
C GLY A 106 15.22 18.54 25.94
N ALA A 107 14.76 17.28 25.94
CA ALA A 107 15.39 16.22 26.64
C ALA A 107 14.81 14.84 26.23
N THR A 108 15.36 13.79 26.81
CA THR A 108 14.81 12.46 26.88
C THR A 108 14.23 12.24 28.26
N TYR A 109 14.06 10.96 28.66
CA TYR A 109 14.06 10.46 30.02
C TYR A 109 15.37 9.80 30.48
N ASP A 110 16.18 9.21 29.59
CA ASP A 110 17.50 8.69 29.94
C ASP A 110 18.53 8.60 28.79
N SER A 111 19.48 7.64 28.83
CA SER A 111 20.57 7.45 27.87
C SER A 111 20.32 6.22 26.98
N SER A 112 19.18 5.55 27.11
CA SER A 112 18.71 4.45 26.22
C SER A 112 18.04 4.95 24.94
N SER A 113 17.98 6.28 24.87
CA SER A 113 17.19 7.14 24.00
C SER A 113 17.88 8.46 24.02
N THR A 114 17.52 9.25 23.02
CA THR A 114 18.39 10.33 22.62
C THR A 114 17.55 11.65 22.41
N PRO A 115 17.92 12.88 22.82
CA PRO A 115 17.21 14.20 22.52
C PRO A 115 17.71 15.24 21.41
N GLY A 116 17.09 15.61 20.27
CA GLY A 116 17.63 16.30 19.01
C GLY A 116 18.56 17.58 19.02
N ARG A 117 19.31 18.22 17.94
CA ARG A 117 20.33 19.45 17.81
C ARG A 117 20.31 20.58 16.66
N GLY A 118 21.15 21.67 16.83
CA GLY A 118 21.05 23.10 16.23
C GLY A 118 21.92 23.96 15.15
N ALA A 119 22.55 25.23 15.14
CA ALA A 119 22.94 26.03 13.83
C ALA A 119 23.75 27.46 13.47
N VAL A 120 23.81 28.11 12.21
CA VAL A 120 24.56 29.36 11.56
C VAL A 120 23.85 30.39 10.48
N VAL A 121 23.91 31.77 10.48
CA VAL A 121 23.78 32.69 9.24
C VAL A 121 24.75 33.91 9.22
N SER A 122 25.67 34.02 8.28
CA SER A 122 26.84 34.97 8.25
C SER A 122 26.78 36.45 7.62
N ALA A 123 27.71 37.45 7.97
CA ALA A 123 28.15 38.96 7.66
C ALA A 123 27.75 40.56 8.14
N ASP A 124 26.73 41.60 8.03
CA ASP A 124 25.33 42.27 7.46
C ASP A 124 23.79 41.81 7.46
N VAL A 125 22.91 42.83 7.61
CA VAL A 125 21.95 43.20 6.54
C VAL A 125 22.28 44.66 6.18
N PRO A 126 22.37 45.09 4.89
CA PRO A 126 22.91 46.39 4.57
C PRO A 126 22.08 47.51 5.20
N VAL A 127 22.77 48.61 5.44
CA VAL A 127 22.17 49.76 6.09
C VAL A 127 22.02 50.92 5.10
N THR A 128 21.03 51.77 5.34
CA THR A 128 21.18 53.20 5.10
C THR A 128 22.41 53.68 5.90
N PRO A 129 22.53 54.99 6.10
CA PRO A 129 22.76 55.46 7.50
C PRO A 129 21.60 55.21 8.52
N GLY A 130 21.03 53.98 8.63
CA GLY A 130 20.00 53.62 9.56
C GLY A 130 19.04 52.47 9.23
N ALA A 131 19.62 51.27 9.17
CA ALA A 131 19.15 49.96 8.68
C ALA A 131 18.35 49.25 9.78
N THR A 132 17.31 49.91 10.32
CA THR A 132 16.73 49.56 11.68
C THR A 132 15.81 48.34 11.87
N TYR A 133 16.17 47.52 12.85
CA TYR A 133 15.52 46.35 13.49
C TYR A 133 16.04 46.49 15.13
N TYR A 134 15.92 45.61 16.21
CA TYR A 134 16.49 45.30 17.70
C TYR A 134 17.75 44.06 18.35
N VAL A 135 18.16 42.58 18.32
CA VAL A 135 17.82 40.95 17.76
C VAL A 135 16.80 39.65 18.42
N MET A 136 15.69 38.86 17.92
CA MET A 136 14.54 38.03 18.73
C MET A 136 14.09 36.42 18.84
N VAL A 137 13.59 35.74 19.96
CA VAL A 137 13.84 34.30 20.39
C VAL A 137 13.02 33.33 21.36
N GLY A 138 13.49 32.22 22.02
CA GLY A 138 14.10 30.88 21.72
C GLY A 138 15.28 30.21 22.52
N GLY A 139 15.12 29.18 23.40
CA GLY A 139 16.20 28.56 24.28
C GLY A 139 16.07 27.22 25.00
N ASN A 140 17.16 26.43 25.19
CA ASN A 140 17.14 25.13 25.87
C ASN A 140 15.89 24.68 26.64
N ALA A 141 15.25 23.67 26.08
CA ALA A 141 14.27 22.87 26.85
C ALA A 141 15.00 21.82 27.73
N GLY A 142 14.19 20.99 28.35
CA GLY A 142 14.61 20.13 29.46
C GLY A 142 13.57 19.05 29.82
N ARG A 143 13.73 18.38 30.98
CA ARG A 143 12.68 17.47 31.47
C ARG A 143 11.82 18.17 32.52
N PRO A 144 10.48 18.26 32.34
CA PRO A 144 9.69 18.14 31.11
C PRO A 144 9.66 19.45 30.28
N GLY A 145 10.18 20.56 30.80
CA GLY A 145 9.90 21.89 30.22
C GLY A 145 10.37 22.07 28.76
N GLY A 146 9.54 22.73 27.94
CA GLY A 146 9.96 23.45 26.72
C GLY A 146 10.87 24.67 27.07
N GLY A 147 11.28 25.54 26.13
CA GLY A 147 11.85 26.88 26.44
C GLY A 147 11.32 28.05 25.57
N TRP A 148 11.84 29.30 25.68
CA TRP A 148 11.15 30.52 25.14
C TRP A 148 11.22 30.60 23.53
N ASN A 149 10.61 31.52 22.72
CA ASN A 149 9.83 31.32 21.39
C ASN A 149 9.26 29.90 21.17
N GLY A 150 8.77 29.26 22.22
CA GLY A 150 7.69 28.28 22.03
C GLY A 150 8.16 26.86 21.92
N GLY A 151 9.09 26.47 22.76
CA GLY A 151 9.17 25.08 23.18
C GLY A 151 7.92 24.62 23.88
N GLY A 152 7.45 23.43 23.47
CA GLY A 152 6.40 22.55 23.98
C GLY A 152 6.92 21.66 25.07
N ASN A 153 6.10 21.32 26.05
CA ASN A 153 6.41 20.55 27.27
C ASN A 153 6.09 19.06 27.07
N ALA A 154 6.83 18.22 27.77
CA ALA A 154 6.61 16.77 27.81
C ALA A 154 5.68 16.34 28.94
N ALA A 155 5.44 15.04 28.95
CA ALA A 155 4.73 14.37 30.04
C ALA A 155 5.63 14.22 31.26
N SER A 156 5.08 13.68 32.34
CA SER A 156 5.92 13.23 33.43
C SER A 156 6.82 12.09 32.94
N SER A 157 8.12 12.24 33.20
CA SER A 157 9.15 11.31 32.77
C SER A 157 9.38 11.25 31.25
N ALA A 158 9.28 12.36 30.52
CA ALA A 158 9.88 12.54 29.19
C ALA A 158 10.54 13.95 29.12
N GLY A 159 11.20 14.25 27.99
CA GLY A 159 11.78 15.58 27.76
C GLY A 159 11.06 16.44 26.73
N GLY A 160 11.16 17.76 26.96
CA GLY A 160 10.42 18.79 26.23
C GLY A 160 11.05 19.16 24.89
N GLY A 161 10.62 20.29 24.30
CA GLY A 161 11.07 20.79 23.00
C GLY A 161 11.19 22.31 22.92
N GLY A 162 11.54 22.90 21.77
CA GLY A 162 11.87 24.34 21.72
C GLY A 162 11.26 25.40 20.75
N GLY A 163 11.84 26.64 20.59
CA GLY A 163 11.66 27.98 19.90
C GLY A 163 12.92 28.79 19.31
N ALA A 164 12.76 30.05 18.77
CA ALA A 164 13.49 30.86 17.65
C ALA A 164 14.19 32.40 17.74
N THR A 165 15.02 33.54 17.70
CA THR A 165 16.19 34.40 17.08
C THR A 165 16.19 35.29 15.84
N ASP A 166 15.07 35.74 15.39
CA ASP A 166 14.91 36.31 14.05
C ASP A 166 15.30 37.83 14.04
N LEU A 167 15.23 38.51 12.88
CA LEU A 167 15.89 39.82 12.56
C LEU A 167 14.86 40.84 11.93
N ARG A 168 13.64 40.98 12.53
CA ARG A 168 12.41 41.78 12.27
C ARG A 168 12.48 43.30 12.37
N SER A 169 11.75 44.18 11.73
CA SER A 169 11.65 45.59 12.20
C SER A 169 10.52 45.75 13.23
N VAL A 170 9.84 44.65 13.58
CA VAL A 170 8.64 44.61 14.41
C VAL A 170 8.75 43.55 15.53
N PRO A 171 8.09 43.68 16.68
CA PRO A 171 8.69 43.17 17.91
C PRO A 171 7.79 42.16 18.68
N SER A 172 8.34 41.39 19.63
CA SER A 172 7.59 40.59 20.62
C SER A 172 6.24 41.16 21.08
N SER A 173 6.22 42.45 21.39
CA SER A 173 5.11 43.11 22.06
C SER A 173 4.12 43.83 21.14
N ASP A 174 4.55 44.26 19.95
CA ASP A 174 3.66 44.91 18.99
C ASP A 174 3.06 43.82 18.11
N PRO A 175 1.75 43.83 17.80
CA PRO A 175 1.09 42.72 17.11
C PRO A 175 1.67 42.30 15.74
N SER A 176 2.51 43.12 15.13
CA SER A 176 3.15 42.80 13.84
C SER A 176 4.34 41.87 14.00
N SER A 177 4.89 41.84 15.21
CA SER A 177 5.86 40.87 15.77
C SER A 177 6.56 39.93 14.77
N LEU A 178 6.00 38.76 14.56
CA LEU A 178 6.62 37.67 13.84
C LEU A 178 6.75 37.90 12.31
N SER A 179 6.37 39.06 11.74
CA SER A 179 6.10 39.21 10.30
C SER A 179 7.22 39.82 9.48
N SER A 180 8.03 40.72 10.03
CA SER A 180 9.09 41.40 9.27
C SER A 180 10.51 40.88 9.58
N ARG A 181 10.67 39.73 10.29
CA ARG A 181 11.90 38.92 10.36
C ARG A 181 12.69 39.00 9.04
N VAL A 182 14.03 39.19 9.07
CA VAL A 182 14.95 39.09 7.92
C VAL A 182 16.14 38.11 8.14
N ILE A 183 16.14 37.45 9.30
CA ILE A 183 16.82 36.20 9.67
C ILE A 183 15.80 35.44 10.52
N VAL A 184 15.71 34.11 10.37
CA VAL A 184 14.94 33.17 11.22
C VAL A 184 15.65 31.80 11.18
N ALA A 185 15.26 30.78 11.98
CA ALA A 185 16.02 29.70 12.68
C ALA A 185 15.19 29.34 14.02
N GLY A 186 15.07 28.15 14.66
CA GLY A 186 13.94 27.81 15.61
C GLY A 186 13.64 26.41 16.19
N GLY A 187 13.80 26.00 17.50
CA GLY A 187 13.07 25.10 18.53
C GLY A 187 12.89 23.50 18.89
N GLY A 188 13.83 22.75 19.51
CA GLY A 188 14.25 21.29 19.43
C GLY A 188 13.33 20.12 19.62
N GLY A 189 13.79 18.87 19.28
CA GLY A 189 13.33 17.45 19.57
C GLY A 189 13.27 16.66 20.95
N GLY A 190 12.06 16.52 21.53
CA GLY A 190 11.71 15.80 22.79
C GLY A 190 11.56 14.27 22.66
N GLY A 191 12.28 13.49 23.48
CA GLY A 191 12.24 12.02 23.59
C GLY A 191 11.93 11.51 25.02
N ASP A 192 12.17 10.22 25.26
CA ASP A 192 11.68 9.35 26.34
C ASP A 192 12.72 8.24 26.70
N LEU A 193 12.49 6.92 26.50
CA LEU A 193 13.37 5.79 26.86
C LEU A 193 13.05 4.52 26.02
N ARG A 194 13.91 3.49 26.03
CA ARG A 194 13.85 2.29 25.17
C ARG A 194 13.79 2.66 23.69
N GLN A 195 14.81 3.39 23.22
CA GLN A 195 14.94 3.92 21.86
C GLN A 195 13.91 4.98 21.45
N SER A 196 13.01 5.40 22.34
CA SER A 196 12.08 6.50 22.04
C SER A 196 12.71 7.90 21.97
N ASN A 197 12.75 8.51 20.78
CA ASN A 197 13.45 9.80 20.56
C ASN A 197 12.60 10.86 19.71
N GLY A 198 12.83 12.23 19.73
CA GLY A 198 12.13 13.31 18.92
C GLY A 198 13.01 14.20 17.93
N GLY A 199 12.59 15.17 17.08
CA GLY A 199 13.39 15.53 15.81
C GLY A 199 14.54 16.54 15.67
N ASP A 200 15.38 16.72 14.53
CA ASP A 200 16.47 17.72 13.95
C ASP A 200 15.91 18.79 12.97
N ALA A 201 16.74 19.69 12.37
CA ALA A 201 16.59 21.14 12.35
C ALA A 201 16.91 21.98 11.01
N GLY A 202 16.01 22.62 10.21
CA GLY A 202 15.80 22.55 8.73
C GLY A 202 15.00 23.43 7.84
N LEU A 203 15.14 23.16 6.54
CA LEU A 203 14.38 23.72 5.42
C LEU A 203 12.89 23.43 5.64
N ASP A 204 12.61 22.16 5.81
CA ASP A 204 11.50 21.43 6.45
C ASP A 204 12.15 20.19 7.12
N GLY A 205 11.44 19.47 8.04
CA GLY A 205 11.82 18.55 9.18
C GLY A 205 11.34 17.04 9.27
N ALA A 206 11.03 16.44 10.47
CA ALA A 206 10.37 15.07 10.60
C ALA A 206 9.33 14.60 11.79
N ASN A 207 9.17 13.28 12.22
CA ASN A 207 8.29 12.62 13.31
C ASN A 207 8.90 11.64 14.43
N GLY A 208 8.59 11.71 15.73
CA GLY A 208 9.21 10.86 16.82
C GLY A 208 9.37 9.31 16.61
N ARG A 209 10.26 8.62 17.35
CA ARG A 209 10.31 7.11 17.42
C ARG A 209 9.37 6.52 18.46
N GLN A 210 8.87 5.32 18.14
CA GLN A 210 8.10 4.43 19.02
C GLN A 210 9.04 3.44 19.74
N GLY A 211 8.94 3.34 21.07
CA GLY A 211 9.78 2.46 21.90
C GLY A 211 9.30 1.00 21.92
N ASP A 212 10.24 0.08 22.17
CA ASP A 212 9.97 -1.36 22.20
C ASP A 212 8.82 -1.72 23.18
N GLY A 213 7.68 -2.12 22.64
CA GLY A 213 6.49 -2.56 23.40
C GLY A 213 5.54 -1.45 23.82
N ALA A 214 5.74 -0.22 23.34
CA ALA A 214 4.83 0.90 23.53
C ALA A 214 3.48 0.65 22.84
N VAL A 215 2.40 0.89 23.58
CA VAL A 215 1.00 0.80 23.10
C VAL A 215 0.44 2.17 22.66
N GLY A 216 1.28 3.20 22.56
CA GLY A 216 0.95 4.54 22.09
C GLY A 216 1.96 5.01 21.02
N SER A 217 1.57 5.97 20.16
CA SER A 217 2.29 6.29 18.93
C SER A 217 2.99 7.65 18.99
N PRO A 218 3.94 7.86 18.07
CA PRO A 218 4.77 9.07 18.03
C PRO A 218 4.10 10.30 17.36
N GLY A 219 4.82 11.42 17.31
CA GLY A 219 4.32 12.77 16.94
C GLY A 219 5.17 13.57 15.90
N ALA A 220 4.49 14.37 15.07
CA ALA A 220 4.98 14.96 13.82
C ALA A 220 5.41 16.47 13.91
N GLY A 221 5.78 17.21 12.83
CA GLY A 221 5.97 18.69 12.97
C GLY A 221 5.64 19.62 11.77
N GLY A 222 6.11 20.87 11.82
CA GLY A 222 5.86 22.02 10.91
C GLY A 222 6.90 22.59 9.91
N THR A 223 6.51 22.68 8.64
CA THR A 223 7.32 23.10 7.50
C THR A 223 7.53 24.62 7.38
N GLN A 224 8.09 25.09 6.27
CA GLN A 224 8.09 26.47 5.79
C GLN A 224 6.71 27.17 5.76
N THR A 225 5.58 26.48 5.92
CA THR A 225 4.27 27.16 5.93
C THR A 225 3.27 26.73 6.98
N ALA A 226 3.49 25.64 7.71
CA ALA A 226 2.50 25.09 8.64
C ALA A 226 3.12 24.32 9.80
N GLY A 227 2.27 23.76 10.67
CA GLY A 227 2.66 22.85 11.77
C GLY A 227 2.17 21.38 11.77
N GLY A 228 2.80 20.54 12.61
CA GLY A 228 2.51 19.08 12.65
C GLY A 228 1.61 18.58 13.78
N ALA A 229 1.30 17.28 13.71
CA ALA A 229 0.30 16.50 14.47
C ALA A 229 0.78 15.62 15.66
N GLY A 230 -0.11 15.25 16.59
CA GLY A 230 0.19 14.35 17.73
C GLY A 230 -0.40 12.92 17.69
N GLY A 231 0.12 12.05 18.57
CA GLY A 231 -0.14 10.59 18.60
C GLY A 231 -1.20 10.09 19.61
N ALA A 232 -1.76 8.92 19.30
CA ALA A 232 -2.86 8.25 20.02
C ALA A 232 -2.45 7.50 21.31
N SER A 233 -3.42 7.20 22.19
CA SER A 233 -3.21 6.44 23.42
C SER A 233 -4.45 5.61 23.83
N PRO A 234 -4.29 4.35 24.24
CA PRO A 234 -5.36 3.52 24.85
C PRO A 234 -5.60 3.88 26.33
N VAL A 235 -4.74 4.74 26.92
CA VAL A 235 -4.80 5.15 28.33
C VAL A 235 -4.58 6.67 28.50
N GLY A 236 -5.65 7.45 28.36
CA GLY A 236 -5.69 8.88 28.71
C GLY A 236 -5.40 9.82 27.53
N ASN A 237 -5.03 11.07 27.83
CA ASN A 237 -4.91 12.13 26.83
C ASN A 237 -3.78 11.88 25.80
N PRO A 238 -4.06 12.05 24.49
CA PRO A 238 -3.06 12.13 23.43
C PRO A 238 -2.29 13.49 23.42
N GLY A 239 -1.28 13.59 22.56
CA GLY A 239 -0.41 14.78 22.41
C GLY A 239 -1.04 15.89 21.52
N THR A 240 -0.41 17.07 21.46
CA THR A 240 -0.96 18.25 20.74
C THR A 240 -0.10 18.75 19.57
N ASN A 241 -0.68 19.60 18.72
CA ASN A 241 -0.09 20.14 17.50
C ASN A 241 0.65 21.50 17.72
N GLY A 242 1.44 21.93 16.73
CA GLY A 242 2.26 23.18 16.74
C GLY A 242 1.70 24.34 15.86
N GLN A 243 2.40 25.49 15.85
CA GLN A 243 1.94 26.82 15.35
C GLN A 243 3.10 27.79 14.98
N LEU A 244 2.78 29.00 14.46
CA LEU A 244 3.75 30.03 14.10
C LEU A 244 4.62 30.41 15.33
N GLY A 245 5.91 30.03 15.30
CA GLY A 245 6.87 30.16 16.40
C GLY A 245 6.46 29.44 17.68
N LEU A 246 5.74 28.29 17.65
CA LEU A 246 5.37 27.53 18.88
C LEU A 246 5.13 26.00 18.63
N GLY A 247 5.58 25.17 19.59
CA GLY A 247 5.41 23.72 19.66
C GLY A 247 4.39 23.21 20.67
N GLY A 248 4.11 21.94 20.42
CA GLY A 248 3.00 21.16 20.92
C GLY A 248 3.43 20.40 22.20
N ASN A 249 2.49 19.81 22.95
CA ASN A 249 2.76 19.18 24.27
C ASN A 249 2.54 17.66 24.18
N GLY A 250 3.34 16.90 24.93
CA GLY A 250 3.12 15.47 25.15
C GLY A 250 1.83 15.14 25.95
N GLY A 251 1.26 13.94 25.69
CA GLY A 251 0.09 13.28 26.31
C GLY A 251 0.28 12.71 27.74
N ALA A 252 -0.30 11.53 27.97
CA ALA A 252 -0.16 10.77 29.21
C ALA A 252 1.30 10.32 29.46
N GLN A 253 1.60 9.67 30.59
CA GLN A 253 2.98 9.33 30.98
C GLN A 253 3.90 8.83 29.84
N TRP A 254 5.15 9.33 29.86
CA TRP A 254 6.23 8.97 28.92
C TRP A 254 6.12 9.61 27.50
N GLY A 255 5.29 10.63 27.29
CA GLY A 255 5.20 11.33 26.01
C GLY A 255 6.10 12.56 25.82
N GLY A 256 6.99 12.55 24.82
CA GLY A 256 7.85 13.70 24.53
C GLY A 256 7.13 14.90 23.97
N GLY A 257 7.76 16.08 24.18
CA GLY A 257 7.29 17.44 23.90
C GLY A 257 7.60 17.95 22.48
N GLY A 258 6.86 18.94 21.92
CA GLY A 258 7.04 19.52 20.53
C GLY A 258 7.78 20.88 20.42
N GLY A 259 7.86 21.50 19.23
CA GLY A 259 8.60 22.79 19.19
C GLY A 259 8.21 23.88 18.15
N GLY A 260 8.94 24.98 17.97
CA GLY A 260 8.61 26.22 17.26
C GLY A 260 9.83 27.01 16.66
N GLY A 261 9.58 27.78 15.60
CA GLY A 261 10.57 28.42 14.73
C GLY A 261 9.99 29.67 14.05
N LEU A 262 9.97 29.68 12.72
CA LEU A 262 8.99 30.39 11.93
C LEU A 262 7.62 29.71 12.18
N TYR A 263 7.53 28.38 12.04
CA TYR A 263 6.40 27.47 12.36
C TYR A 263 6.71 26.47 13.47
N GLY A 264 5.95 25.37 13.67
CA GLY A 264 6.16 24.49 14.83
C GLY A 264 5.47 23.13 14.84
N GLY A 265 5.82 22.23 15.75
CA GLY A 265 5.29 20.86 15.68
C GLY A 265 5.03 20.20 17.01
N GLY A 266 4.73 18.90 16.95
CA GLY A 266 3.79 18.16 17.80
C GLY A 266 4.37 17.13 18.80
N GLY A 267 3.54 16.69 19.76
CA GLY A 267 3.92 15.79 20.87
C GLY A 267 3.27 14.39 20.82
N ALA A 268 3.84 13.48 21.62
CA ALA A 268 3.57 12.05 21.52
C ALA A 268 2.46 11.53 22.46
N GLY A 269 2.02 10.29 22.20
CA GLY A 269 1.06 9.51 23.00
C GLY A 269 1.71 8.64 24.06
N GLY A 270 1.03 8.45 25.20
CA GLY A 270 1.59 7.74 26.37
C GLY A 270 0.96 6.36 26.62
N GLY A 271 1.65 5.57 27.45
CA GLY A 271 1.29 4.17 27.73
C GLY A 271 1.53 3.77 29.21
N SER A 272 1.10 2.58 29.64
CA SER A 272 1.26 2.16 31.05
C SER A 272 2.67 1.72 31.47
N THR A 273 3.65 1.67 30.56
CA THR A 273 5.04 1.21 30.82
C THR A 273 6.11 1.97 30.02
N THR A 274 5.81 2.38 28.80
CA THR A 274 6.74 3.00 27.84
C THR A 274 6.00 3.99 26.91
N GLY A 275 6.73 4.99 26.37
CA GLY A 275 6.16 6.02 25.47
C GLY A 275 6.93 6.27 24.16
N SER A 276 6.83 7.48 23.58
CA SER A 276 7.38 7.89 22.26
C SER A 276 7.81 9.39 22.26
N GLY A 277 8.62 9.84 21.28
CA GLY A 277 9.03 11.27 21.02
C GLY A 277 8.23 12.02 19.90
N GLY A 278 8.69 13.22 19.43
CA GLY A 278 7.84 14.24 18.70
C GLY A 278 8.50 15.15 17.57
N GLY A 279 7.79 16.24 17.09
CA GLY A 279 8.16 17.25 16.01
C GLY A 279 8.19 18.81 16.33
N GLY A 280 8.41 19.71 15.32
CA GLY A 280 8.81 21.19 15.43
C GLY A 280 8.83 22.14 14.09
N GLY A 281 9.25 23.50 13.94
CA GLY A 281 9.34 24.48 12.70
C GLY A 281 10.50 25.56 12.29
N SER A 282 10.29 26.53 11.30
CA SER A 282 11.18 27.12 10.11
C SER A 282 11.96 28.60 10.03
N SER A 283 12.73 29.07 8.94
CA SER A 283 13.80 30.23 8.76
C SER A 283 13.44 31.51 7.94
N LEU A 284 14.42 32.45 8.03
CA LEU A 284 15.00 33.26 6.92
C LEU A 284 16.55 33.45 6.90
N VAL A 285 17.15 33.87 5.76
CA VAL A 285 18.63 33.98 5.54
C VAL A 285 18.99 35.20 4.65
N PRO A 286 19.75 36.23 5.11
CA PRO A 286 20.18 37.34 4.27
C PRO A 286 21.10 37.01 3.12
N ALA A 287 21.21 37.98 2.22
CA ALA A 287 22.03 37.90 1.03
C ALA A 287 23.52 37.75 1.39
N GLY A 288 24.19 36.67 0.96
CA GLY A 288 25.62 36.45 1.27
C GLY A 288 25.87 35.66 2.57
N GLY A 289 24.82 35.49 3.38
CA GLY A 289 24.84 34.58 4.53
C GLY A 289 25.06 33.09 4.23
N THR A 290 25.43 32.36 5.28
CA THR A 290 25.57 30.90 5.30
C THR A 290 24.44 30.23 6.11
N VAL A 291 24.44 28.90 6.20
CA VAL A 291 23.36 28.10 6.80
C VAL A 291 23.93 26.68 7.13
N VAL A 292 24.42 26.46 8.37
CA VAL A 292 24.86 25.14 8.92
C VAL A 292 24.33 24.82 10.34
N VAL A 293 23.77 23.63 10.55
CA VAL A 293 23.17 23.07 11.82
C VAL A 293 24.26 22.61 12.83
N ASN A 294 24.17 22.09 14.09
CA ASN A 294 25.18 21.70 15.19
C ASN A 294 26.01 20.34 15.39
N SER A 295 27.36 20.32 15.30
CA SER A 295 28.22 19.11 15.59
C SER A 295 29.21 19.11 16.81
N THR A 296 29.38 20.13 17.70
CA THR A 296 30.73 20.71 18.09
C THR A 296 31.12 21.35 19.52
N GLY A 297 30.19 21.82 20.38
CA GLY A 297 30.17 23.03 21.40
C GLY A 297 29.09 24.31 21.50
N GLN A 298 28.71 25.19 20.45
CA GLN A 298 27.60 26.23 19.92
C GLN A 298 25.95 26.13 20.05
N ALA A 299 25.32 26.88 20.96
CA ALA A 299 24.21 27.79 20.91
C ALA A 299 24.62 29.31 20.39
N PRO A 300 23.72 30.36 20.11
CA PRO A 300 23.46 31.92 19.77
C PRO A 300 24.33 33.42 19.54
N GLN A 301 24.47 34.43 18.42
CA GLN A 301 25.14 36.02 18.29
C GLN A 301 25.33 37.45 17.12
N LEU A 302 26.05 38.95 17.08
CA LEU A 302 26.37 40.59 16.10
C LEU A 302 27.66 42.46 16.52
N ARG A 303 28.54 44.01 16.18
CA ARG A 303 30.19 45.42 16.46
C ARG A 303 31.23 47.76 16.30
N VAL A 304 32.48 49.30 16.59
CA VAL A 304 33.54 51.51 16.21
C VAL A 304 34.95 53.83 16.50
N THR A 305 35.79 55.59 17.21
CA THR A 305 37.30 57.63 17.51
C THR A 305 38.38 60.12 17.72
N TYR A 306 39.16 61.92 18.49
CA TYR A 306 40.08 64.33 18.68
C TYR A 306 41.18 66.84 19.17
N THR A 307 42.02 68.63 19.97
CA THR A 307 43.12 71.01 20.39
C THR A 307 43.87 73.66 20.78
N SER A 308 44.88 75.36 21.60
CA SER A 308 45.97 77.71 21.92
C SER A 308 46.77 80.21 22.93
N TYR A 309 47.88 82.03 23.22
CA TYR A 309 48.63 84.47 23.91
C TYR A 309 49.19 86.42 25.27
N LEU A 310 50.29 87.90 25.71
CA LEU A 310 50.98 89.90 26.46
C LEU A 310 52.47 91.05 26.24
N ALA A 311 53.52 91.88 26.97
CA ALA A 311 55.08 92.26 27.53
C ALA A 311 55.19 91.54 28.88
N GLY A 312 54.46 92.31 29.64
CA GLY A 312 53.03 92.45 29.79
C GLY A 312 52.60 93.91 30.22
N SER A 313 51.70 94.25 31.13
CA SER A 313 50.69 93.70 32.01
C SER A 313 50.49 92.16 31.91
N ASP A 314 50.05 91.49 32.97
CA ASP A 314 48.98 90.52 33.03
C ASP A 314 48.62 90.28 34.53
N LEU A 315 48.34 91.42 35.21
CA LEU A 315 47.50 91.52 36.41
C LEU A 315 47.24 90.16 37.15
N SER A 316 48.21 89.59 37.86
CA SER A 316 48.02 88.22 38.33
C SER A 316 46.84 88.06 39.27
N LEU A 317 45.93 87.26 38.74
CA LEU A 317 44.86 86.56 39.39
C LEU A 317 45.59 85.49 40.19
N GLY A 318 45.42 85.43 41.51
CA GLY A 318 45.85 84.40 42.45
C GLY A 318 45.66 82.95 42.01
N ALA A 319 44.80 82.73 41.01
CA ALA A 319 44.76 81.59 40.08
C ALA A 319 44.27 82.08 38.70
N PRO A 320 44.76 81.52 37.58
CA PRO A 320 44.38 81.90 36.22
C PRO A 320 42.88 81.63 35.87
N SER A 321 42.25 80.72 36.60
CA SER A 321 40.80 80.61 36.68
C SER A 321 40.43 80.34 38.12
N VAL A 322 39.31 80.93 38.53
CA VAL A 322 38.61 80.50 39.75
C VAL A 322 37.21 80.06 39.40
N ALA A 323 36.75 79.21 40.31
CA ALA A 323 35.36 79.11 40.68
C ALA A 323 34.59 80.44 40.56
N ALA A 324 33.36 80.41 40.01
CA ALA A 324 32.51 81.59 40.09
C ALA A 324 32.21 81.95 41.54
N GLY A 325 32.05 83.24 41.78
CA GLY A 325 31.77 83.80 43.11
C GLY A 325 32.97 83.85 44.04
N VAL A 326 33.98 83.01 43.85
CA VAL A 326 35.19 83.07 44.68
C VAL A 326 35.97 84.33 44.34
N ALA A 327 36.37 85.05 45.38
CA ALA A 327 37.15 86.26 45.21
C ALA A 327 38.61 85.89 44.89
N ASN A 328 38.97 85.99 43.62
CA ASN A 328 40.33 85.74 43.15
C ASN A 328 41.21 86.91 43.61
N PRO A 329 42.23 86.75 44.47
CA PRO A 329 43.11 87.82 44.96
C PRO A 329 43.85 88.39 43.75
N VAL A 330 43.47 89.59 43.26
CA VAL A 330 44.21 90.19 42.16
C VAL A 330 45.42 90.85 42.78
N THR A 331 46.53 90.12 42.80
CA THR A 331 47.83 90.76 42.96
C THR A 331 48.10 91.44 41.63
N MET A 332 47.72 92.70 41.47
CA MET A 332 48.20 93.48 40.33
C MET A 332 49.71 93.50 40.40
N THR A 333 50.19 92.67 39.51
CA THR A 333 51.57 92.56 39.32
C THR A 333 52.14 93.28 38.14
N VAL A 334 53.44 93.43 38.30
CA VAL A 334 54.17 94.06 37.30
C VAL A 334 55.57 93.67 37.15
N THR A 335 56.05 93.49 35.90
CA THR A 335 57.20 92.72 35.41
C THR A 335 58.07 93.58 34.54
N ASP A 336 58.57 94.71 35.05
CA ASP A 336 59.38 95.55 34.13
C ASP A 336 60.70 94.82 33.79
N GLY A 337 60.75 94.24 32.61
CA GLY A 337 61.65 93.14 32.23
C GLY A 337 61.57 91.88 33.14
N SER A 338 62.13 91.98 34.35
CA SER A 338 62.20 90.86 35.29
C SER A 338 61.67 91.16 36.68
N ALA A 339 60.97 92.27 36.88
CA ALA A 339 60.50 92.61 38.24
C ALA A 339 58.92 92.63 38.25
N THR A 340 58.10 91.45 38.45
CA THR A 340 56.57 90.87 38.23
C THR A 340 55.14 90.51 39.31
N LYS A 341 54.80 90.95 40.69
CA LYS A 341 54.87 90.79 42.37
C LYS A 341 53.50 91.47 42.83
N THR A 342 53.19 91.63 44.11
CA THR A 342 51.98 92.30 44.63
C THR A 342 52.03 93.84 44.87
N VAL A 343 51.35 94.65 44.04
CA VAL A 343 50.59 95.84 44.50
C VAL A 343 49.08 95.62 44.42
N THR A 344 48.35 96.58 44.97
CA THR A 344 46.88 96.72 44.75
C THR A 344 46.64 97.62 43.53
N PRO A 345 45.87 97.20 42.51
CA PRO A 345 45.54 98.07 41.37
C PRO A 345 44.77 99.33 41.84
N GLN A 346 44.96 100.45 41.13
CA GLN A 346 44.35 101.75 41.38
C GLN A 346 42.92 101.76 40.86
N THR A 347 42.72 101.26 39.65
CA THR A 347 41.41 100.84 39.15
C THR A 347 41.47 99.39 38.71
N LEU A 348 40.37 98.68 38.96
CA LEU A 348 40.19 97.29 38.61
C LEU A 348 38.78 97.04 38.09
N THR A 349 38.66 96.77 36.80
CA THR A 349 37.35 96.59 36.14
C THR A 349 37.26 95.24 35.44
N ILE A 350 36.04 94.82 35.12
CA ILE A 350 35.75 93.60 34.39
C ILE A 350 34.65 93.83 33.37
N ALA A 351 34.82 93.32 32.14
CA ALA A 351 33.88 93.54 31.05
C ALA A 351 33.65 92.23 30.26
N PRO A 352 32.43 92.00 29.75
CA PRO A 352 32.13 90.92 28.83
C PRO A 352 32.52 91.29 27.39
N THR A 353 33.17 90.38 26.69
CA THR A 353 33.54 90.54 25.28
C THR A 353 32.40 90.39 24.29
N GLY A 354 31.19 90.14 24.78
CA GLY A 354 30.01 89.81 23.95
C GLY A 354 28.68 89.67 24.70
N GLY A 355 28.55 90.35 25.83
CA GLY A 355 27.22 90.62 26.41
C GLY A 355 26.84 89.81 27.65
N ALA A 356 27.74 88.97 28.15
CA ALA A 356 27.56 88.22 29.40
C ALA A 356 27.44 89.14 30.62
N THR A 357 26.86 88.69 31.75
CA THR A 357 26.63 89.61 32.88
C THR A 357 27.22 89.12 34.20
N GLY A 358 27.03 89.95 35.24
CA GLY A 358 27.22 89.54 36.65
C GLY A 358 28.66 89.55 37.19
N ALA A 359 29.52 90.44 36.72
CA ALA A 359 30.94 90.52 37.10
C ALA A 359 31.26 91.74 38.00
N THR A 360 32.17 91.58 38.98
CA THR A 360 32.54 92.64 39.95
C THR A 360 33.99 92.50 40.47
N CYS A 361 34.53 93.61 40.99
CA CYS A 361 35.85 93.68 41.58
C CYS A 361 35.81 94.51 42.87
N THR A 362 36.60 94.09 43.84
CA THR A 362 36.98 94.86 45.03
C THR A 362 38.32 95.53 44.79
N ALA A 363 38.84 96.22 45.80
CA ALA A 363 40.14 96.87 45.67
C ALA A 363 41.27 95.85 45.38
N THR A 364 41.21 94.65 45.95
CA THR A 364 42.29 93.67 45.88
C THR A 364 41.86 92.37 45.20
N ALA A 365 40.65 92.22 44.68
CA ALA A 365 40.16 90.93 44.15
C ALA A 365 39.04 91.10 43.11
N CYS A 366 38.87 90.13 42.21
CA CYS A 366 37.73 90.10 41.28
C CYS A 366 36.96 88.78 41.44
N SER A 367 35.71 88.77 40.98
CA SER A 367 34.84 87.61 40.81
C SER A 367 33.80 87.89 39.71
N ALA A 368 33.27 86.82 39.14
CA ALA A 368 32.07 86.87 38.30
C ALA A 368 31.19 85.66 38.65
N THR A 369 29.90 85.71 38.30
CA THR A 369 28.98 84.59 38.59
C THR A 369 28.67 83.69 37.40
N GLN A 370 28.93 84.09 36.17
CA GLN A 370 28.66 83.26 34.98
C GLN A 370 29.98 82.78 34.39
N ILE A 371 29.99 81.61 33.76
CA ILE A 371 31.08 81.25 32.84
C ILE A 371 31.22 82.36 31.79
N GLY A 372 32.45 82.81 31.63
CA GLY A 372 32.80 83.78 30.59
C GLY A 372 34.31 83.91 30.43
N THR A 373 34.66 84.28 29.22
CA THR A 373 35.96 84.86 28.91
C THR A 373 35.87 86.33 29.21
N TYR A 374 36.08 86.70 30.47
CA TYR A 374 36.03 88.13 30.83
C TYR A 374 37.37 88.81 30.63
N THR A 375 37.34 90.09 30.32
CA THR A 375 38.57 90.88 30.32
C THR A 375 38.63 91.65 31.63
N VAL A 376 39.43 91.16 32.56
CA VAL A 376 39.72 91.94 33.79
C VAL A 376 40.74 92.99 33.37
N THR A 377 40.34 94.24 33.43
CA THR A 377 41.19 95.37 33.11
C THR A 377 41.75 95.95 34.41
N GLY A 378 43.00 95.63 34.72
CA GLY A 378 43.72 96.18 35.86
C GLY A 378 44.51 97.39 35.36
N THR A 379 44.40 98.50 36.08
CA THR A 379 45.19 99.70 35.81
C THR A 379 45.71 100.28 37.13
N TYR A 380 47.02 100.35 37.19
CA TYR A 380 47.79 101.19 38.07
C TYR A 380 48.54 102.19 37.15
N GLY A 381 48.67 103.46 37.55
CA GLY A 381 49.39 104.47 36.76
C GLY A 381 48.94 104.54 35.28
N THR A 382 49.79 104.14 34.32
CA THR A 382 49.52 104.32 32.90
C THR A 382 49.28 103.02 32.10
N GLN A 383 49.87 101.85 32.45
CA GLN A 383 49.55 100.63 31.72
C GLN A 383 48.22 100.02 32.22
N THR A 384 47.21 100.17 31.36
CA THR A 384 46.01 99.34 31.30
C THR A 384 46.39 97.92 30.88
N GLN A 385 46.02 96.90 31.63
CA GLN A 385 46.13 95.52 31.16
C GLN A 385 44.94 94.63 31.36
N LYS A 386 44.86 93.68 30.44
CA LYS A 386 43.82 92.70 30.33
C LYS A 386 44.33 91.32 30.69
N ALA A 387 44.06 90.89 31.94
CA ALA A 387 44.08 89.46 32.21
C ALA A 387 42.78 88.87 31.70
N THR A 388 42.83 87.81 30.89
CA THR A 388 41.59 87.12 30.55
C THR A 388 41.19 86.32 31.77
N PHE A 389 40.27 86.84 32.57
CA PHE A 389 39.72 86.07 33.69
C PHE A 389 38.66 85.13 33.13
N LYS A 390 39.05 83.87 32.89
CA LYS A 390 38.09 82.81 32.70
C LYS A 390 37.52 82.43 34.07
N VAL A 391 36.27 82.82 34.32
CA VAL A 391 35.47 82.17 35.36
C VAL A 391 35.08 80.80 34.87
N VAL A 392 35.58 79.79 35.59
CA VAL A 392 35.14 78.41 35.48
C VAL A 392 34.12 78.16 36.60
N ALA A 393 33.45 77.03 36.57
CA ALA A 393 32.57 76.67 37.66
C ALA A 393 33.39 76.28 38.92
N GLY A 394 32.78 76.47 40.07
CA GLY A 394 33.39 76.22 41.39
C GLY A 394 33.30 74.78 41.84
N ASP A 395 33.60 74.53 43.11
CA ASP A 395 33.26 73.23 43.72
C ASP A 395 31.85 72.80 43.28
N ALA A 396 31.70 71.54 42.86
CA ALA A 396 30.42 71.00 42.45
C ALA A 396 29.32 71.28 43.48
N ALA A 397 28.19 71.76 43.00
CA ALA A 397 26.93 71.94 43.73
C ALA A 397 25.86 70.95 43.24
N SER A 398 26.04 70.48 41.99
CA SER A 398 25.54 69.23 41.41
C SER A 398 26.67 68.62 40.59
N ILE A 399 26.60 67.30 40.45
CA ILE A 399 27.29 66.56 39.43
C ILE A 399 26.21 65.92 38.54
N ASP A 400 26.60 65.59 37.33
CA ASP A 400 25.80 64.85 36.34
C ASP A 400 26.67 63.69 35.86
N LEU A 401 26.35 62.49 36.33
CA LEU A 401 27.10 61.29 35.99
C LEU A 401 26.72 60.81 34.57
N THR A 402 27.58 61.01 33.57
CA THR A 402 27.37 60.59 32.17
C THR A 402 28.05 59.23 31.87
N PRO A 403 27.38 58.29 31.16
CA PRO A 403 25.97 58.32 30.78
C PRO A 403 25.07 58.03 31.99
N ALA A 404 24.04 58.85 32.18
CA ALA A 404 23.05 58.63 33.25
C ALA A 404 22.29 57.28 33.11
N THR A 405 22.22 56.72 31.90
CA THR A 405 21.77 55.35 31.66
C THR A 405 22.73 54.68 30.65
N GLY A 406 23.40 53.60 31.02
CA GLY A 406 24.31 52.80 30.17
C GLY A 406 23.81 51.36 29.99
N THR A 407 24.39 50.71 28.99
CA THR A 407 24.24 49.29 28.61
C THR A 407 25.53 48.80 27.98
N ALA A 408 26.03 47.65 28.41
CA ALA A 408 27.32 47.11 27.96
C ALA A 408 27.36 45.59 28.10
N ALA A 409 28.30 44.95 27.40
CA ALA A 409 28.47 43.50 27.52
C ALA A 409 29.15 43.09 28.84
N ALA A 410 28.86 41.88 29.35
CA ALA A 410 29.57 41.39 30.54
C ALA A 410 31.08 41.33 30.24
N GLY A 411 31.89 41.81 31.17
CA GLY A 411 33.35 42.01 31.05
C GLY A 411 33.79 43.12 30.10
N GLU A 412 32.86 43.84 29.45
CA GLU A 412 33.17 45.13 28.78
C GLU A 412 33.58 46.21 29.80
N GLN A 413 34.42 47.17 29.37
CA GLN A 413 34.74 48.38 30.14
C GLN A 413 33.77 49.49 29.76
N VAL A 414 33.13 50.08 30.76
CA VAL A 414 32.36 51.31 30.62
C VAL A 414 33.03 52.39 31.45
N ASP A 415 33.65 53.35 30.79
CA ASP A 415 34.15 54.56 31.43
C ASP A 415 32.96 55.51 31.70
N TYR A 416 32.84 55.93 32.96
CA TYR A 416 31.91 56.98 33.38
C TYR A 416 32.59 58.36 33.42
N THR A 417 31.92 59.35 32.88
CA THR A 417 32.32 60.76 32.87
C THR A 417 31.50 61.47 33.91
N VAL A 418 32.15 61.97 34.96
CA VAL A 418 31.41 62.82 35.91
C VAL A 418 31.49 64.26 35.43
N THR A 419 30.38 64.91 35.07
CA THR A 419 30.42 66.38 34.96
C THR A 419 29.72 67.03 36.15
N GLY A 420 29.62 68.35 36.18
CA GLY A 420 28.74 68.97 37.14
C GLY A 420 28.47 70.44 36.87
N THR A 421 27.70 71.05 37.75
CA THR A 421 27.59 72.52 37.83
C THR A 421 27.82 73.02 39.26
N ASP A 422 28.30 74.26 39.32
CA ASP A 422 28.46 75.00 40.57
C ASP A 422 27.16 75.73 40.98
N THR A 423 27.18 76.35 42.16
CA THR A 423 26.07 77.13 42.77
C THR A 423 25.57 78.31 41.94
N TYR A 424 26.27 78.69 40.90
CA TYR A 424 25.99 79.86 40.07
C TYR A 424 25.53 79.46 38.67
N GLY A 425 25.51 78.15 38.38
CA GLY A 425 24.87 77.60 37.18
C GLY A 425 25.86 77.36 36.04
N ASN A 426 27.14 77.30 36.40
CA ASN A 426 28.29 77.15 35.52
C ASN A 426 28.68 75.68 35.43
N VAL A 427 29.10 75.26 34.24
CA VAL A 427 29.50 73.87 33.96
C VAL A 427 30.99 73.66 34.20
N LEU A 428 31.31 72.63 35.00
CA LEU A 428 32.66 72.26 35.46
C LEU A 428 33.56 71.60 34.39
N GLY A 429 33.01 70.78 33.50
CA GLY A 429 33.82 69.82 32.72
C GLY A 429 33.86 68.43 33.37
N ASP A 430 34.79 67.56 32.96
CA ASP A 430 34.94 66.20 33.53
C ASP A 430 35.74 66.22 34.86
N LEU A 431 35.33 65.38 35.83
CA LEU A 431 35.76 65.30 37.24
C LEU A 431 35.99 63.85 37.65
N THR A 432 35.93 62.91 36.71
CA THR A 432 35.94 61.45 36.93
C THR A 432 37.08 60.96 37.80
N ALA A 433 38.30 61.42 37.48
CA ALA A 433 39.53 60.96 38.15
C ALA A 433 39.64 61.42 39.63
N ASP A 434 38.89 62.47 39.97
CA ASP A 434 38.79 63.08 41.31
C ASP A 434 37.56 62.56 42.08
N SER A 435 36.73 61.77 41.42
CA SER A 435 35.51 61.20 41.96
C SER A 435 35.72 59.74 42.40
N LEU A 436 35.01 59.35 43.48
CA LEU A 436 34.82 57.93 43.82
C LEU A 436 33.64 57.41 43.01
N VAL A 437 33.94 56.84 41.84
CA VAL A 437 32.95 56.05 41.11
C VAL A 437 32.85 54.64 41.75
N THR A 438 31.64 54.19 42.06
CA THR A 438 31.38 52.82 42.49
C THR A 438 30.16 52.27 41.77
N TRP A 439 30.12 50.97 41.57
CA TRP A 439 28.87 50.27 41.19
C TRP A 439 28.24 49.62 42.41
N THR A 440 26.92 49.62 42.45
CA THR A 440 26.11 48.91 43.43
C THR A 440 25.20 47.99 42.62
N GLY A 441 25.47 46.69 42.70
CA GLY A 441 24.59 45.67 42.10
C GLY A 441 23.38 45.34 42.96
N PRO A 442 22.47 44.46 42.51
CA PRO A 442 21.28 44.03 43.22
C PRO A 442 21.50 43.46 44.62
N GLY A 443 22.74 43.12 44.98
CA GLY A 443 23.15 42.61 46.29
C GLY A 443 23.64 43.69 47.26
N GLY A 444 23.71 44.95 46.80
CA GLY A 444 23.92 46.09 47.71
C GLY A 444 25.36 46.30 48.14
N THR A 445 26.32 45.57 47.56
CA THR A 445 27.74 45.86 47.77
C THR A 445 28.23 46.92 46.80
N ASN A 446 28.97 47.91 47.35
CA ASN A 446 29.66 48.94 46.58
C ASN A 446 31.06 48.49 46.18
N VAL A 447 31.34 48.44 44.88
CA VAL A 447 32.66 48.09 44.35
C VAL A 447 33.22 49.29 43.60
N ALA A 448 34.52 49.58 43.79
CA ALA A 448 35.17 50.73 43.17
C ALA A 448 35.43 50.50 41.67
N CYS A 449 35.27 51.55 40.84
CA CYS A 449 35.67 51.58 39.44
C CYS A 449 36.97 52.43 39.34
N PRO A 450 38.18 51.82 39.26
CA PRO A 450 39.44 52.56 39.16
C PRO A 450 39.44 53.48 37.94
N SER A 451 39.78 54.76 38.14
CA SER A 451 39.78 55.77 37.09
C SER A 451 38.42 55.97 36.40
N GLY A 452 37.30 55.55 37.00
CA GLY A 452 35.96 55.69 36.41
C GLY A 452 35.53 54.51 35.54
N VAL A 453 36.47 53.62 35.24
CA VAL A 453 36.26 52.44 34.40
C VAL A 453 35.61 51.34 35.25
N CYS A 454 34.36 51.03 34.92
CA CYS A 454 33.61 49.93 35.50
C CYS A 454 33.66 48.72 34.55
N THR A 455 34.16 47.58 35.05
CA THR A 455 33.97 46.27 34.41
C THR A 455 33.03 45.47 35.29
N ILE A 456 31.96 44.94 34.71
CA ILE A 456 31.00 44.10 35.45
C ILE A 456 30.73 42.84 34.61
N ASP A 457 30.79 41.66 35.22
CA ASP A 457 30.74 40.35 34.52
C ASP A 457 29.40 39.63 34.71
N VAL A 458 28.38 40.31 35.24
CA VAL A 458 27.08 39.72 35.58
C VAL A 458 25.95 40.60 35.06
N VAL A 459 25.05 40.00 34.31
CA VAL A 459 23.86 40.69 33.81
C VAL A 459 22.98 41.16 34.96
N GLY A 460 22.60 42.42 34.87
CA GLY A 460 21.55 43.03 35.68
C GLY A 460 21.54 44.57 35.60
N ALA A 461 20.66 45.20 36.37
CA ALA A 461 20.69 46.65 36.56
C ALA A 461 21.58 46.97 37.79
N TYR A 462 22.62 47.80 37.59
CA TYR A 462 23.52 48.39 38.58
C TYR A 462 23.22 49.91 38.78
N THR A 463 23.32 50.43 40.01
CA THR A 463 23.41 51.88 40.27
C THR A 463 24.88 52.24 40.30
N ILE A 464 25.31 53.04 39.35
CA ILE A 464 26.65 53.62 39.39
C ILE A 464 26.54 54.91 40.21
N ASN A 465 27.31 55.02 41.27
CA ASN A 465 27.24 56.20 42.13
C ASN A 465 28.58 56.90 41.98
N ALA A 466 28.53 58.13 41.47
CA ALA A 466 29.68 59.01 41.62
C ALA A 466 29.54 59.81 42.90
N SER A 467 30.67 59.93 43.59
CA SER A 467 30.85 60.85 44.73
C SER A 467 32.08 61.74 44.62
N THR A 468 31.88 63.01 44.32
CA THR A 468 32.89 64.05 44.27
C THR A 468 32.91 64.83 45.62
N PRO A 469 34.08 65.26 46.12
CA PRO A 469 34.22 66.27 47.15
C PRO A 469 33.63 67.61 46.66
N GLY A 470 32.51 68.00 47.23
CA GLY A 470 31.97 69.33 47.07
C GLY A 470 32.44 70.28 48.20
N ALA A 471 31.89 71.49 48.21
CA ALA A 471 32.25 72.57 49.13
C ALA A 471 32.35 72.12 50.59
N GLY A 472 33.51 72.37 51.20
CA GLY A 472 33.88 72.05 52.58
C GLY A 472 34.16 70.59 52.83
N GLY A 473 34.22 69.74 51.80
CA GLY A 473 34.49 68.28 51.91
C GLY A 473 33.24 67.44 52.08
N ALA A 474 32.07 68.05 51.85
CA ALA A 474 30.79 67.33 51.82
C ALA A 474 30.68 66.58 50.49
N ALA A 475 30.31 65.30 50.50
CA ALA A 475 30.18 64.60 49.23
C ALA A 475 28.98 65.18 48.45
N VAL A 476 29.17 65.46 47.16
CA VAL A 476 28.11 65.73 46.19
C VAL A 476 27.99 64.49 45.32
N THR A 477 26.77 63.98 45.14
CA THR A 477 26.56 62.66 44.56
C THR A 477 25.54 62.75 43.45
N ASP A 478 25.80 61.99 42.41
CA ASP A 478 24.81 61.62 41.40
C ASP A 478 24.79 60.09 41.13
N SER A 479 23.71 59.60 40.51
CA SER A 479 23.49 58.16 40.26
C SER A 479 22.95 57.89 38.85
N ALA A 480 23.75 57.09 38.13
CA ALA A 480 23.50 56.49 36.83
C ALA A 480 23.01 55.03 36.98
N THR A 481 22.41 54.49 35.93
CA THR A 481 21.97 53.09 35.83
C THR A 481 22.69 52.40 34.68
N LEU A 482 23.53 51.41 35.01
CA LEU A 482 24.15 50.52 34.00
C LEU A 482 23.33 49.24 33.93
N THR A 483 22.83 48.89 32.76
CA THR A 483 22.20 47.59 32.53
C THR A 483 23.26 46.74 31.89
N VAL A 484 23.88 45.86 32.65
CA VAL A 484 24.82 44.94 32.00
C VAL A 484 23.99 43.96 31.17
N THR A 485 24.32 43.82 29.89
CA THR A 485 23.84 42.73 29.04
C THR A 485 24.97 41.73 28.93
N ALA A 486 24.65 40.52 28.52
CA ALA A 486 25.66 39.49 28.43
C ALA A 486 26.48 39.64 27.12
N ALA A 487 27.66 39.03 27.09
CA ALA A 487 28.72 39.32 26.12
C ALA A 487 28.65 38.57 24.81
N ASP A 488 29.60 38.77 23.89
CA ASP A 488 29.81 37.84 22.77
C ASP A 488 29.89 36.40 23.38
N VAL A 489 29.08 35.50 22.83
CA VAL A 489 28.80 34.21 23.45
C VAL A 489 30.02 33.26 23.44
N ALA A 490 30.10 32.35 24.40
CA ALA A 490 31.26 31.48 24.51
C ALA A 490 31.01 30.04 24.90
N THR A 491 29.97 29.72 25.69
CA THR A 491 29.59 28.33 25.99
C THR A 491 28.12 28.13 25.89
N LEU A 492 27.79 26.97 25.37
CA LEU A 492 26.79 27.06 24.36
C LEU A 492 25.96 25.79 24.50
N LYS A 493 25.43 25.61 25.73
CA LYS A 493 24.63 24.41 26.07
C LYS A 493 23.52 24.39 25.02
N LEU A 494 23.41 23.32 24.25
CA LEU A 494 22.32 23.14 23.29
C LEU A 494 21.21 22.40 24.12
N SER A 495 19.88 22.52 23.92
CA SER A 495 18.91 21.61 24.62
C SER A 495 17.55 21.72 24.21
N PRO A 496 16.79 20.70 24.40
CA PRO A 496 17.31 18.63 24.32
C PRO A 496 18.64 17.93 23.93
N ALA A 497 19.36 17.05 24.69
CA ALA A 497 20.71 16.44 24.36
C ALA A 497 21.18 15.20 23.37
N ASN A 498 20.41 14.36 22.56
CA ASN A 498 20.59 13.32 21.40
C ASN A 498 19.49 12.69 20.23
N ALA A 499 18.31 13.07 19.73
CA ALA A 499 17.09 12.21 19.33
C ALA A 499 16.63 11.50 17.96
N VAL A 500 15.31 11.52 17.50
CA VAL A 500 14.46 10.87 16.40
C VAL A 500 13.34 11.77 15.78
N VAL A 501 13.36 11.97 14.46
CA VAL A 501 12.18 12.30 13.66
C VAL A 501 12.10 11.53 12.33
N ALA A 502 10.97 10.93 11.98
CA ALA A 502 10.67 10.16 10.80
C ALA A 502 10.41 10.98 9.56
N ALA A 503 11.12 10.66 8.49
CA ALA A 503 11.49 11.55 7.40
C ALA A 503 10.37 12.44 6.81
N GLY A 504 10.84 13.52 6.20
CA GLY A 504 10.03 14.42 5.36
C GLY A 504 9.12 15.43 6.07
N GLN A 505 8.91 15.26 7.36
CA GLN A 505 7.93 15.95 8.21
C GLN A 505 8.41 17.25 8.89
N SER A 506 8.37 17.45 10.24
CA SER A 506 8.97 18.65 10.84
C SER A 506 9.65 18.61 12.25
N ARG A 507 10.86 19.19 12.44
CA ARG A 507 11.37 19.70 13.73
C ARG A 507 12.30 20.94 13.87
N SER A 508 11.78 21.95 14.57
CA SER A 508 12.40 23.09 15.22
C SER A 508 13.48 22.69 16.28
N TYR A 509 14.54 23.54 16.53
CA TYR A 509 15.71 23.52 17.47
C TYR A 509 15.99 24.74 18.50
N THR A 510 15.74 24.69 19.88
CA THR A 510 15.92 25.79 20.93
C THR A 510 17.31 25.87 21.62
N VAL A 511 17.87 27.07 21.96
CA VAL A 511 19.26 27.06 22.55
C VAL A 511 19.81 27.99 23.62
N THR A 512 20.59 27.48 24.62
CA THR A 512 21.41 28.27 25.60
C THR A 512 22.82 28.64 25.21
N GLY A 513 22.99 29.87 24.72
CA GLY A 513 24.32 30.49 24.71
C GLY A 513 24.56 31.20 26.01
N LYS A 514 25.77 31.14 26.50
CA LYS A 514 26.22 31.85 27.67
C LYS A 514 27.53 32.47 27.28
N ASP A 515 27.82 33.63 27.79
CA ASP A 515 29.05 34.28 27.45
C ASP A 515 30.18 33.56 28.19
N ALA A 516 31.37 34.11 28.06
CA ALA A 516 32.58 33.61 28.70
C ALA A 516 32.59 33.74 30.24
N PHE A 517 31.66 34.52 30.80
CA PHE A 517 31.49 34.79 32.22
C PHE A 517 30.36 33.94 32.79
N GLY A 518 29.62 33.25 31.91
CA GLY A 518 28.61 32.25 32.30
C GLY A 518 27.26 32.87 32.50
N ASN A 519 27.09 34.10 32.03
CA ASN A 519 25.77 34.71 31.95
C ASN A 519 24.93 33.91 31.01
N ASP A 520 23.72 33.60 31.48
CA ASP A 520 22.65 33.45 30.52
C ASP A 520 22.59 34.81 29.83
N LEU A 521 22.70 34.93 28.50
CA LEU A 521 22.32 36.20 27.88
C LEU A 521 20.71 36.26 27.98
N GLY A 522 20.08 35.26 28.64
CA GLY A 522 18.75 34.68 28.32
C GLY A 522 18.85 34.06 26.91
N ASP A 523 17.85 33.41 26.29
CA ASP A 523 17.69 32.78 24.95
C ASP A 523 17.95 33.23 23.46
N LEU A 524 19.01 32.89 22.59
CA LEU A 524 19.19 33.30 21.10
C LEU A 524 19.39 32.16 20.00
N THR A 525 18.51 31.15 19.77
CA THR A 525 17.70 30.78 18.51
C THR A 525 18.04 30.90 16.94
N SER A 526 17.59 31.99 16.24
CA SER A 526 17.17 32.29 14.81
C SER A 526 17.97 33.12 13.68
N SER A 527 19.18 33.69 13.65
CA SER A 527 20.27 33.77 14.56
C SER A 527 20.37 32.55 15.35
N ALA A 528 20.32 31.36 14.80
CA ALA A 528 20.92 30.66 13.63
C ALA A 528 20.58 30.84 12.14
N ALA A 529 21.09 29.88 11.34
CA ALA A 529 20.46 29.22 10.18
C ALA A 529 21.09 27.82 10.04
N PHE A 530 20.28 26.78 9.94
CA PHE A 530 20.79 25.41 10.13
C PHE A 530 21.35 24.77 8.77
N SER A 531 21.68 23.49 8.66
CA SER A 531 22.14 22.57 7.60
C SER A 531 21.95 21.09 8.09
N PHE A 532 22.61 20.04 7.64
CA PHE A 532 22.68 18.72 8.32
C PHE A 532 23.58 17.81 7.54
N ALA A 533 24.50 17.15 8.23
CA ALA A 533 25.28 15.99 7.77
C ALA A 533 24.61 14.76 8.39
N PRO A 534 24.68 13.58 7.73
CA PRO A 534 24.61 12.28 8.35
C PRO A 534 25.75 12.09 9.39
N TYR A 535 25.52 11.36 10.48
CA TYR A 535 26.53 11.15 11.53
C TYR A 535 27.81 10.43 11.08
N ASP A 536 27.67 9.72 9.99
CA ASP A 536 28.68 8.87 9.39
C ASP A 536 29.52 9.59 8.33
N GLY A 537 29.24 10.87 8.10
CA GLY A 537 30.12 11.82 7.43
C GLY A 537 29.59 12.33 6.10
N GLY A 538 28.26 12.40 5.97
CA GLY A 538 27.63 12.90 4.76
C GLY A 538 27.71 14.43 4.61
N ALA A 539 27.18 14.92 3.50
CA ALA A 539 27.20 16.35 3.17
C ALA A 539 26.29 17.15 4.11
N SER A 540 26.72 18.35 4.47
CA SER A 540 25.98 19.22 5.35
C SER A 540 24.94 20.07 4.55
N THR A 541 23.66 19.70 4.56
CA THR A 541 22.56 20.29 3.77
C THR A 541 21.87 21.43 4.47
N ALA A 542 22.03 22.69 4.05
CA ALA A 542 21.28 23.89 4.50
C ALA A 542 19.86 23.69 5.08
N CYS A 543 19.45 24.63 5.96
CA CYS A 543 18.14 24.60 6.60
C CYS A 543 17.39 25.96 6.66
N VAL A 544 16.11 26.03 6.21
CA VAL A 544 15.15 27.16 6.44
C VAL A 544 14.60 26.99 7.84
N ALA A 545 15.49 27.26 8.76
CA ALA A 545 15.59 27.16 10.17
C ALA A 545 16.07 25.85 10.46
N ALA A 546 15.22 25.08 11.07
CA ALA A 546 15.58 24.53 12.33
C ALA A 546 14.58 23.50 12.75
N THR A 547 13.47 23.13 12.07
CA THR A 547 13.19 22.52 10.75
C THR A 547 13.73 21.15 10.18
N CYS A 548 14.70 20.25 10.49
CA CYS A 548 15.56 19.47 9.46
C CYS A 548 15.01 18.07 9.23
N THR A 549 14.50 17.99 8.00
CA THR A 549 14.22 16.92 7.09
C THR A 549 15.60 16.69 6.51
N PRO A 550 16.44 15.89 7.14
CA PRO A 550 16.71 14.68 6.45
C PRO A 550 15.39 14.06 6.00
N ALA A 551 15.28 14.10 4.68
CA ALA A 551 14.18 13.52 3.92
C ALA A 551 14.18 12.01 4.11
N THR A 552 15.25 11.47 4.71
CA THR A 552 15.62 10.07 4.74
C THR A 552 16.03 9.63 6.15
N ALA A 553 15.77 8.38 6.50
CA ALA A 553 16.10 7.81 7.80
C ALA A 553 17.61 7.65 8.02
N GLY A 554 18.06 7.93 9.25
CA GLY A 554 19.45 7.70 9.66
C GLY A 554 19.87 8.54 10.86
N VAL A 555 20.96 8.13 11.54
CA VAL A 555 21.50 9.04 12.56
C VAL A 555 22.22 10.18 11.84
N TYR A 556 21.87 11.42 12.16
CA TYR A 556 22.45 12.62 11.55
C TYR A 556 23.66 13.09 12.36
N GLN A 557 24.59 13.91 11.83
CA GLN A 557 25.30 15.01 12.48
C GLN A 557 25.05 16.30 11.70
N VAL A 558 24.17 17.00 12.27
CA VAL A 558 24.25 18.43 12.31
C VAL A 558 25.70 19.02 12.72
N THR A 559 26.27 20.24 12.31
CA THR A 559 27.61 21.09 12.42
C THR A 559 27.72 22.72 12.66
N ALA A 560 27.35 23.43 13.76
CA ALA A 560 26.78 24.86 13.71
C ALA A 560 27.72 26.07 13.99
N THR A 561 27.30 27.36 13.76
CA THR A 561 28.11 28.61 13.81
C THR A 561 27.62 30.07 14.16
N VAL A 562 28.20 30.60 15.25
CA VAL A 562 28.07 31.83 16.07
C VAL A 562 29.41 32.58 16.02
N GLY A 563 29.67 33.53 15.14
CA GLY A 563 31.00 34.12 14.82
C GLY A 563 32.24 33.29 15.23
N GLY A 564 32.25 31.94 15.08
CA GLY A 564 33.27 31.06 15.77
C GLY A 564 32.85 29.65 16.36
N VAL A 565 32.49 29.57 17.67
CA VAL A 565 32.30 28.47 18.71
C VAL A 565 31.34 27.18 18.60
N SER A 566 31.49 26.14 17.72
CA SER A 566 30.44 25.14 17.23
C SER A 566 29.80 24.08 18.26
N ALA A 567 28.50 23.44 18.39
CA ALA A 567 27.61 22.56 19.44
C ALA A 567 27.01 21.19 19.03
N THR A 568 26.58 20.27 19.92
CA THR A 568 25.96 18.97 19.50
C THR A 568 25.12 18.13 20.49
N ALA A 569 24.08 17.52 19.91
CA ALA A 569 23.39 16.31 20.33
C ALA A 569 23.41 15.25 19.24
N THR A 570 22.24 14.71 18.89
CA THR A 570 21.96 13.72 17.86
C THR A 570 20.54 13.97 17.29
N LEU A 571 20.23 13.28 16.20
CA LEU A 571 18.93 12.83 15.73
C LEU A 571 19.16 11.51 14.99
N VAL A 572 18.13 10.69 14.95
CA VAL A 572 17.92 9.40 14.31
C VAL A 572 16.67 9.64 13.44
N VAL A 573 16.76 10.00 12.15
CA VAL A 573 15.53 10.03 11.35
C VAL A 573 14.96 8.61 11.34
N GLU A 574 13.68 8.50 11.67
CA GLU A 574 12.95 7.25 11.44
C GLU A 574 12.58 7.18 9.98
N ALA A 575 12.07 6.03 9.60
CA ALA A 575 11.47 5.91 8.31
C ALA A 575 9.97 6.11 8.60
N VAL A 576 9.26 6.97 7.87
CA VAL A 576 7.84 7.20 8.17
C VAL A 576 7.10 5.86 8.07
N ALA A 577 6.35 5.51 9.13
CA ALA A 577 5.54 4.30 9.14
C ALA A 577 4.62 4.24 7.91
N THR A 578 4.76 3.16 7.16
CA THR A 578 3.91 2.81 6.03
C THR A 578 2.88 1.77 6.43
N GLU A 579 1.66 1.91 5.92
CA GLU A 579 0.67 0.84 5.96
C GLU A 579 0.74 0.23 4.56
N VAL A 580 1.30 -0.97 4.48
CA VAL A 580 1.17 -1.78 3.27
C VAL A 580 -0.17 -2.51 3.45
N THR A 581 -0.92 -2.62 2.35
CA THR A 581 -2.14 -3.40 2.27
C THR A 581 -2.11 -4.12 0.93
N VAL A 582 -1.83 -5.42 0.96
CA VAL A 582 -2.14 -6.31 -0.16
C VAL A 582 -3.64 -6.19 -0.46
N THR A 583 -4.01 -5.86 -1.69
CA THR A 583 -5.42 -5.84 -2.13
C THR A 583 -5.98 -7.28 -2.07
N PRO A 584 -7.03 -7.53 -1.26
CA PRO A 584 -7.57 -8.88 -1.05
C PRO A 584 -8.22 -9.45 -2.31
N VAL A 585 -7.60 -10.51 -2.85
CA VAL A 585 -8.13 -11.26 -3.99
C VAL A 585 -9.21 -12.23 -3.53
N SER A 586 -10.29 -12.35 -4.30
CA SER A 586 -11.40 -13.25 -3.98
C SER A 586 -12.13 -13.64 -5.25
N GLY A 587 -12.75 -14.82 -5.20
CA GLY A 587 -13.48 -15.42 -6.34
C GLY A 587 -12.61 -15.97 -7.45
N ILE A 588 -11.30 -16.09 -7.22
CA ILE A 588 -10.36 -16.81 -8.11
C ILE A 588 -10.75 -18.30 -8.17
N VAL A 589 -10.73 -18.84 -9.37
CA VAL A 589 -10.85 -20.26 -9.67
C VAL A 589 -9.59 -20.69 -10.44
N PHE A 590 -9.20 -21.97 -10.35
CA PHE A 590 -8.08 -22.50 -11.12
C PHE A 590 -8.16 -22.09 -12.61
N GLY A 591 -7.00 -21.74 -13.16
CA GLY A 591 -6.86 -21.23 -14.54
C GLY A 591 -7.29 -19.78 -14.73
N ALA A 592 -7.64 -19.04 -13.67
CA ALA A 592 -7.86 -17.58 -13.76
C ALA A 592 -6.58 -16.76 -13.50
N ASP A 593 -6.40 -15.65 -14.23
CA ASP A 593 -5.32 -14.72 -13.92
C ASP A 593 -5.58 -14.06 -12.55
N VAL A 594 -4.55 -13.97 -11.70
CA VAL A 594 -4.66 -13.38 -10.34
C VAL A 594 -4.05 -11.98 -10.32
N PRO A 595 -4.86 -10.91 -10.12
CA PRO A 595 -4.38 -9.54 -10.12
C PRO A 595 -3.67 -9.31 -8.77
N VAL A 596 -2.36 -9.05 -8.82
CA VAL A 596 -1.54 -8.78 -7.64
C VAL A 596 -1.20 -7.29 -7.54
N SER A 597 -1.78 -6.62 -6.55
CA SER A 597 -1.50 -5.23 -6.20
C SER A 597 -1.43 -5.02 -4.68
N ALA A 598 -0.53 -4.13 -4.27
CA ALA A 598 -0.46 -3.63 -2.91
C ALA A 598 -0.64 -2.10 -2.95
N THR A 599 -1.37 -1.57 -1.98
CA THR A 599 -1.41 -0.13 -1.71
C THR A 599 -0.43 0.11 -0.60
N VAL A 600 0.52 1.00 -0.83
CA VAL A 600 1.42 1.47 0.21
C VAL A 600 0.99 2.91 0.54
N SER A 601 0.61 3.14 1.79
CA SER A 601 0.18 4.46 2.24
C SER A 601 1.07 4.94 3.39
N SER A 602 1.03 6.24 3.63
CA SER A 602 1.62 6.81 4.83
C SER A 602 0.94 8.11 5.23
N GLY A 603 1.18 8.53 6.47
CA GLY A 603 0.67 9.80 6.99
C GLY A 603 1.37 11.03 6.42
N ALA A 604 2.39 10.83 5.59
CA ALA A 604 3.28 11.89 5.10
C ALA A 604 3.24 12.08 3.58
N GLY A 605 2.31 11.38 2.95
CA GLY A 605 2.03 11.39 1.52
C GLY A 605 2.26 10.04 0.87
N THR A 606 2.38 10.07 -0.45
CA THR A 606 2.60 8.82 -1.21
C THR A 606 4.04 8.32 -1.08
N PRO A 607 4.26 7.09 -0.58
CA PRO A 607 5.63 6.58 -0.40
C PRO A 607 6.38 6.32 -1.72
N THR A 608 7.64 6.75 -1.79
CA THR A 608 8.51 6.51 -2.95
C THR A 608 9.38 5.27 -2.66
N GLY A 609 9.32 4.27 -3.52
CA GLY A 609 10.05 3.01 -3.30
C GLY A 609 9.58 1.84 -4.18
N THR A 610 9.98 0.62 -3.85
CA THR A 610 9.47 -0.58 -4.53
C THR A 610 8.74 -1.52 -3.59
N VAL A 611 7.84 -2.32 -4.15
CA VAL A 611 7.24 -3.50 -3.49
C VAL A 611 7.77 -4.76 -4.16
N GLN A 612 8.44 -5.61 -3.38
CA GLN A 612 8.71 -6.99 -3.81
C GLN A 612 7.51 -7.81 -3.40
N PHE A 613 6.82 -8.36 -4.40
CA PHE A 613 5.75 -9.33 -4.15
C PHE A 613 6.35 -10.71 -3.90
N SER A 614 5.64 -11.51 -3.13
CA SER A 614 5.88 -12.92 -2.96
C SER A 614 4.57 -13.70 -3.13
N LEU A 615 4.72 -14.94 -3.56
CA LEU A 615 3.67 -15.95 -3.58
C LEU A 615 4.16 -17.11 -2.72
N ASP A 616 3.38 -17.50 -1.74
CA ASP A 616 3.65 -18.62 -0.84
C ASP A 616 5.05 -18.49 -0.20
N GLY A 617 5.42 -17.25 0.14
CA GLY A 617 6.73 -16.92 0.74
C GLY A 617 7.90 -16.83 -0.25
N THR A 618 7.68 -17.14 -1.52
CA THR A 618 8.68 -17.02 -2.60
C THR A 618 8.55 -15.74 -3.38
N ALA A 619 9.66 -15.03 -3.59
CA ALA A 619 9.58 -13.76 -4.33
C ALA A 619 9.18 -13.95 -5.80
N ILE A 620 8.21 -13.17 -6.29
CA ILE A 620 7.76 -13.18 -7.69
C ILE A 620 8.04 -11.83 -8.39
N GLY A 621 8.60 -11.92 -9.60
CA GLY A 621 8.99 -10.78 -10.42
C GLY A 621 10.14 -9.96 -9.84
N ALA A 622 10.43 -8.85 -10.52
CA ALA A 622 11.29 -7.82 -9.99
C ALA A 622 10.50 -6.84 -9.10
N PRO A 623 11.17 -6.13 -8.17
CA PRO A 623 10.52 -5.14 -7.33
C PRO A 623 9.79 -4.10 -8.19
N VAL A 624 8.51 -3.88 -7.86
CA VAL A 624 7.61 -2.98 -8.59
C VAL A 624 7.65 -1.60 -7.96
N THR A 625 7.99 -0.56 -8.72
CA THR A 625 7.91 0.81 -8.25
C THR A 625 6.51 1.19 -7.77
N VAL A 626 6.39 1.81 -6.61
CA VAL A 626 5.11 2.42 -6.18
C VAL A 626 4.71 3.63 -7.04
N GLY A 627 3.51 3.57 -7.63
CA GLY A 627 2.89 4.62 -8.45
C GLY A 627 2.53 5.91 -7.68
N SER A 628 2.26 7.00 -8.41
CA SER A 628 1.82 8.26 -7.79
C SER A 628 0.47 8.23 -7.06
N ASN A 629 -0.24 7.10 -7.04
CA ASN A 629 -1.52 6.79 -6.36
C ASN A 629 -1.28 5.90 -5.13
N GLY A 630 -0.01 5.58 -4.83
CA GLY A 630 0.42 4.67 -3.78
C GLY A 630 0.27 3.20 -4.13
N VAL A 631 -0.07 2.84 -5.37
CA VAL A 631 -0.26 1.43 -5.72
C VAL A 631 0.99 0.92 -6.45
N ALA A 632 1.43 -0.28 -6.08
CA ALA A 632 2.28 -1.12 -6.91
C ALA A 632 1.44 -2.28 -7.43
N ALA A 633 1.58 -2.62 -8.70
CA ALA A 633 0.86 -3.72 -9.31
C ALA A 633 1.83 -4.53 -10.15
N LEU A 634 1.90 -5.82 -9.84
CA LEU A 634 2.59 -6.79 -10.67
C LEU A 634 1.66 -7.15 -11.83
N PRO A 635 2.22 -7.58 -12.97
CA PRO A 635 1.45 -8.33 -13.96
C PRO A 635 0.76 -9.53 -13.30
N ASP A 636 -0.47 -9.85 -13.74
CA ASP A 636 -1.28 -10.90 -13.13
C ASP A 636 -0.54 -12.27 -13.05
N VAL A 637 -0.71 -12.95 -11.91
CA VAL A 637 -0.03 -14.21 -11.62
C VAL A 637 -0.85 -15.35 -12.24
N THR A 638 -0.26 -16.11 -13.14
CA THR A 638 -0.96 -17.17 -13.86
C THR A 638 -0.51 -18.54 -13.39
N GLY A 639 -1.36 -19.53 -13.66
CA GLY A 639 -1.06 -20.96 -13.43
C GLY A 639 -0.98 -21.37 -11.95
N LEU A 640 -1.69 -20.68 -11.05
CA LEU A 640 -1.86 -21.16 -9.68
C LEU A 640 -2.80 -22.34 -9.57
N HIS A 641 -2.38 -23.34 -8.82
CA HIS A 641 -3.23 -24.49 -8.51
C HIS A 641 -4.34 -24.14 -7.48
N ALA A 642 -5.26 -25.06 -7.25
CA ALA A 642 -6.30 -24.77 -6.31
C ALA A 642 -5.81 -25.09 -4.89
N GLY A 643 -6.01 -24.13 -3.99
CA GLY A 643 -5.65 -24.25 -2.58
C GLY A 643 -5.69 -22.91 -1.85
N LEU A 644 -5.07 -22.88 -0.66
CA LEU A 644 -4.80 -21.65 0.07
C LEU A 644 -3.44 -21.10 -0.39
N HIS A 645 -3.45 -19.91 -1.00
CA HIS A 645 -2.23 -19.19 -1.36
C HIS A 645 -2.03 -17.93 -0.49
N THR A 646 -0.80 -17.44 -0.41
CA THR A 646 -0.51 -16.15 0.22
C THR A 646 0.17 -15.22 -0.78
N ILE A 647 -0.35 -14.00 -0.91
CA ILE A 647 0.35 -12.90 -1.57
C ILE A 647 0.96 -12.08 -0.45
N GLY A 648 2.28 -11.95 -0.50
CA GLY A 648 3.06 -11.11 0.43
C GLY A 648 3.56 -9.91 -0.33
N ALA A 649 3.49 -8.73 0.27
CA ALA A 649 4.01 -7.53 -0.35
C ALA A 649 5.03 -6.94 0.63
N ALA A 650 6.32 -6.97 0.26
CA ALA A 650 7.37 -6.31 1.04
C ALA A 650 7.77 -4.95 0.43
N TYR A 651 7.37 -3.88 1.10
CA TYR A 651 7.75 -2.54 0.67
C TYR A 651 9.11 -2.11 1.16
N THR A 652 9.91 -1.57 0.25
CA THR A 652 11.21 -0.95 0.51
C THR A 652 11.24 0.47 0.00
N SER A 653 11.59 1.42 0.85
CA SER A 653 11.76 2.82 0.38
C SER A 653 13.00 3.00 -0.52
N ALA A 654 12.90 3.92 -1.49
CA ALA A 654 13.94 4.26 -2.48
C ALA A 654 15.14 5.03 -1.89
N ASP A 655 14.93 5.83 -0.85
CA ASP A 655 15.92 6.74 -0.23
C ASP A 655 15.97 6.51 1.31
N GLY A 656 15.05 5.69 1.84
CA GLY A 656 14.97 5.41 3.26
C GLY A 656 14.07 6.39 4.01
N SER A 657 13.26 7.21 3.34
CA SER A 657 12.29 8.19 3.87
C SER A 657 11.04 7.53 4.51
N PHE A 658 10.68 6.34 4.06
CA PHE A 658 9.54 5.50 4.53
C PHE A 658 10.03 4.17 5.07
N ALA A 659 9.28 3.63 6.03
CA ALA A 659 9.61 2.42 6.75
C ALA A 659 9.48 1.22 5.84
N ARG A 660 10.28 0.20 6.14
CA ARG A 660 9.96 -1.11 5.58
C ARG A 660 8.60 -1.53 6.12
N GLY A 661 7.72 -1.97 5.23
CA GLY A 661 6.43 -2.51 5.59
C GLY A 661 6.25 -3.85 4.88
N ASP A 662 5.55 -4.77 5.52
CA ASP A 662 5.12 -6.03 4.94
C ASP A 662 3.67 -6.27 5.31
N ASP A 663 2.94 -6.87 4.38
CA ASP A 663 1.58 -7.37 4.61
C ASP A 663 1.42 -8.67 3.84
N GLU A 664 0.54 -9.57 4.31
CA GLU A 664 0.29 -10.84 3.61
C GLU A 664 -1.21 -11.10 3.60
N SER A 665 -1.78 -11.14 2.41
CA SER A 665 -3.19 -11.54 2.26
C SER A 665 -3.24 -13.02 1.83
N SER A 666 -4.00 -13.82 2.59
CA SER A 666 -4.30 -15.15 2.17
C SER A 666 -5.62 -15.16 1.35
N PHE A 667 -5.56 -15.80 0.19
CA PHE A 667 -6.65 -16.08 -0.73
C PHE A 667 -6.78 -17.54 -1.09
N VAL A 668 -8.00 -17.94 -1.46
CA VAL A 668 -8.29 -19.34 -1.89
C VAL A 668 -8.49 -19.30 -3.41
N VAL A 669 -7.65 -20.06 -4.13
CA VAL A 669 -7.94 -20.46 -5.51
C VAL A 669 -8.90 -21.62 -5.40
N ALA A 670 -10.13 -21.39 -5.83
CA ALA A 670 -11.13 -22.44 -5.79
C ALA A 670 -10.88 -23.40 -6.94
N LYS A 671 -11.30 -24.66 -6.80
CA LYS A 671 -11.18 -25.52 -7.95
C LYS A 671 -12.05 -25.01 -9.10
N ALA A 672 -11.58 -25.20 -10.31
CA ALA A 672 -12.35 -24.86 -11.50
C ALA A 672 -13.56 -25.81 -11.64
N PRO A 673 -14.77 -25.31 -11.90
CA PRO A 673 -15.91 -26.12 -12.22
C PRO A 673 -15.62 -26.86 -13.55
N THR A 674 -15.82 -28.19 -13.50
CA THR A 674 -15.82 -29.04 -14.70
C THR A 674 -17.26 -29.26 -15.27
N THR A 675 -17.36 -29.66 -16.54
CA THR A 675 -18.53 -30.23 -17.20
C THR A 675 -18.12 -31.57 -17.76
N THR A 676 -18.55 -32.64 -17.13
CA THR A 676 -18.50 -33.95 -17.82
C THR A 676 -19.59 -34.05 -18.89
N ALA A 677 -19.24 -34.53 -20.08
CA ALA A 677 -20.18 -35.03 -21.09
C ALA A 677 -19.92 -36.54 -21.25
N VAL A 678 -20.96 -37.34 -21.50
CA VAL A 678 -20.78 -38.75 -21.84
C VAL A 678 -21.39 -39.07 -23.19
N THR A 679 -20.60 -39.73 -24.03
CA THR A 679 -21.10 -40.38 -25.24
C THR A 679 -20.95 -41.89 -25.14
N THR A 680 -21.83 -42.58 -25.85
CA THR A 680 -22.04 -44.01 -25.76
C THR A 680 -22.07 -44.65 -27.15
N THR A 681 -21.30 -45.72 -27.36
CA THR A 681 -21.33 -46.50 -28.62
C THR A 681 -21.19 -47.99 -28.24
N PRO A 682 -21.47 -48.96 -29.12
CA PRO A 682 -21.34 -50.40 -28.85
C PRO A 682 -19.96 -50.73 -28.27
N GLY A 683 -19.95 -51.45 -27.16
CA GLY A 683 -18.80 -51.81 -26.30
C GLY A 683 -17.95 -50.65 -25.80
N LYS A 684 -18.34 -49.36 -26.00
CA LYS A 684 -17.47 -48.23 -25.62
C LYS A 684 -18.23 -47.08 -24.93
N LEU A 685 -17.72 -46.65 -23.78
CA LEU A 685 -18.19 -45.41 -23.12
C LEU A 685 -17.08 -44.36 -23.14
N THR A 686 -17.38 -43.17 -23.65
CA THR A 686 -16.42 -42.06 -23.76
C THR A 686 -16.94 -40.88 -22.96
N ALA A 687 -16.21 -40.49 -21.93
CA ALA A 687 -16.51 -39.26 -21.21
C ALA A 687 -15.52 -38.17 -21.63
N THR A 688 -15.99 -36.95 -21.81
CA THR A 688 -15.16 -35.79 -22.08
C THR A 688 -15.34 -34.90 -20.88
N VAL A 689 -14.26 -34.50 -20.22
CA VAL A 689 -14.37 -33.58 -19.09
C VAL A 689 -13.76 -32.26 -19.52
N THR A 690 -14.55 -31.19 -19.49
CA THR A 690 -14.01 -29.86 -19.83
C THR A 690 -13.93 -28.99 -18.56
N GLY A 691 -12.83 -28.26 -18.44
CA GLY A 691 -12.62 -27.25 -17.41
C GLY A 691 -11.72 -26.13 -17.92
N ALA A 692 -11.30 -25.25 -17.00
CA ALA A 692 -10.25 -24.27 -17.27
C ALA A 692 -8.91 -24.91 -16.91
N GLY A 693 -7.96 -25.02 -17.85
CA GLY A 693 -6.81 -25.91 -17.69
C GLY A 693 -7.10 -27.30 -18.23
N GLU A 694 -6.31 -28.30 -17.84
CA GLU A 694 -6.50 -29.69 -18.27
C GLU A 694 -6.84 -30.57 -17.03
N PRO A 695 -8.07 -31.11 -16.94
CA PRO A 695 -8.49 -32.00 -15.84
C PRO A 695 -7.79 -33.38 -15.89
N THR A 696 -7.24 -33.84 -14.77
CA THR A 696 -6.49 -35.10 -14.65
C THR A 696 -7.23 -36.11 -13.77
N GLY A 697 -6.78 -37.36 -13.78
CA GLY A 697 -7.31 -38.49 -13.00
C GLY A 697 -8.36 -39.33 -13.75
N ASP A 698 -9.23 -40.05 -13.05
CA ASP A 698 -10.14 -41.05 -13.61
C ASP A 698 -11.61 -40.56 -13.61
N VAL A 699 -12.33 -40.95 -14.67
CA VAL A 699 -13.80 -40.95 -14.74
C VAL A 699 -14.32 -42.37 -14.41
N THR A 700 -15.30 -42.47 -13.51
CA THR A 700 -16.05 -43.69 -13.19
C THR A 700 -17.31 -43.75 -14.04
N PHE A 701 -17.52 -44.85 -14.76
CA PHE A 701 -18.70 -45.07 -15.59
C PHE A 701 -19.78 -45.90 -14.90
N PHE A 702 -21.03 -45.62 -15.25
CA PHE A 702 -22.19 -46.31 -14.66
C PHE A 702 -23.17 -46.76 -15.73
N VAL A 703 -23.74 -47.96 -15.59
CA VAL A 703 -24.91 -48.39 -16.37
C VAL A 703 -26.09 -48.67 -15.42
N ASP A 704 -27.19 -47.97 -15.62
CA ASP A 704 -28.39 -47.98 -14.75
C ASP A 704 -28.03 -47.72 -13.27
N GLY A 705 -26.94 -46.96 -13.04
CA GLY A 705 -26.47 -46.58 -11.69
C GLY A 705 -25.51 -47.58 -11.07
N VAL A 706 -25.13 -48.63 -11.79
CA VAL A 706 -24.16 -49.64 -11.36
C VAL A 706 -22.82 -49.27 -11.97
N ASP A 707 -21.80 -49.21 -11.12
CA ASP A 707 -20.41 -48.98 -11.55
C ASP A 707 -19.99 -50.13 -12.47
N VAL A 708 -19.43 -49.80 -13.64
CA VAL A 708 -18.95 -50.76 -14.64
C VAL A 708 -17.44 -50.68 -14.89
N GLY A 709 -16.78 -49.73 -14.22
CA GLY A 709 -15.35 -49.47 -14.26
C GLY A 709 -15.00 -48.00 -14.49
N SER A 710 -13.70 -47.74 -14.45
CA SER A 710 -13.14 -46.40 -14.54
C SER A 710 -12.02 -46.36 -15.57
N ALA A 711 -11.83 -45.19 -16.15
CA ALA A 711 -10.74 -44.91 -17.08
C ALA A 711 -10.11 -43.54 -16.82
N ALA A 712 -8.81 -43.48 -17.07
CA ALA A 712 -8.03 -42.24 -16.98
C ALA A 712 -8.43 -41.23 -18.06
N LEU A 713 -8.31 -39.95 -17.71
CA LEU A 713 -8.38 -38.81 -18.62
C LEU A 713 -7.06 -38.70 -19.41
N VAL A 714 -7.17 -38.66 -20.73
CA VAL A 714 -6.07 -38.37 -21.64
C VAL A 714 -6.59 -37.30 -22.61
N ASP A 715 -5.88 -36.18 -22.71
CA ASP A 715 -6.28 -35.02 -23.50
C ASP A 715 -7.76 -34.62 -23.21
N GLY A 716 -8.17 -34.61 -21.92
CA GLY A 716 -9.55 -34.28 -21.51
C GLY A 716 -10.61 -35.38 -21.80
N THR A 717 -10.24 -36.52 -22.38
CA THR A 717 -11.12 -37.66 -22.71
C THR A 717 -10.80 -38.90 -21.87
N ALA A 718 -11.81 -39.55 -21.27
CA ALA A 718 -11.69 -40.88 -20.65
C ALA A 718 -12.48 -41.92 -21.44
N THR A 719 -11.93 -43.11 -21.69
CA THR A 719 -12.60 -44.11 -22.55
C THR A 719 -12.56 -45.45 -21.82
N LEU A 720 -13.71 -46.08 -21.67
CA LEU A 720 -13.82 -47.43 -21.11
C LEU A 720 -14.33 -48.36 -22.21
N GLU A 721 -13.55 -49.37 -22.55
CA GLU A 721 -13.90 -50.32 -23.62
C GLU A 721 -14.18 -51.71 -23.01
N GLY A 722 -15.26 -52.34 -23.47
CA GLY A 722 -15.68 -53.67 -23.01
C GLY A 722 -17.15 -54.00 -23.34
N THR A 723 -17.47 -55.27 -23.59
CA THR A 723 -18.87 -55.68 -23.82
C THR A 723 -19.76 -55.66 -22.58
N SER A 724 -19.23 -55.40 -21.38
CA SER A 724 -20.05 -55.17 -20.18
C SER A 724 -20.70 -53.79 -20.14
N ASN A 725 -20.28 -52.93 -21.07
CA ASN A 725 -20.74 -51.55 -21.21
C ASN A 725 -21.97 -51.45 -22.13
N ASP A 726 -22.44 -52.54 -22.74
CA ASP A 726 -23.67 -52.56 -23.56
C ASP A 726 -24.92 -52.89 -22.75
N GLY A 727 -26.03 -52.23 -23.13
CA GLY A 727 -27.34 -52.35 -22.49
C GLY A 727 -27.56 -51.35 -21.35
N GLY A 728 -28.64 -51.59 -20.59
CA GLY A 728 -29.20 -50.57 -19.69
C GLY A 728 -29.88 -49.39 -20.41
N SER A 729 -30.56 -48.53 -19.66
CA SER A 729 -31.35 -47.39 -20.18
C SER A 729 -30.70 -46.04 -19.96
N VAL A 730 -29.83 -45.94 -18.98
CA VAL A 730 -29.10 -44.74 -18.62
C VAL A 730 -27.62 -45.13 -18.46
N VAL A 731 -26.76 -44.33 -19.05
CA VAL A 731 -25.31 -44.34 -18.83
C VAL A 731 -24.95 -43.06 -18.10
N GLY A 732 -24.12 -43.22 -17.08
CA GLY A 732 -23.61 -42.16 -16.21
C GLY A 732 -22.10 -42.08 -16.34
N ALA A 733 -21.56 -40.85 -16.32
CA ALA A 733 -20.15 -40.67 -16.05
C ALA A 733 -20.02 -39.74 -14.85
N SER A 734 -19.04 -40.03 -13.99
CA SER A 734 -18.77 -39.26 -12.79
C SER A 734 -17.26 -39.04 -12.70
N TYR A 735 -16.84 -37.78 -12.73
CA TYR A 735 -15.49 -37.31 -12.54
C TYR A 735 -15.38 -36.81 -11.11
N ALA A 736 -14.47 -37.38 -10.33
CA ALA A 736 -14.37 -37.13 -8.90
C ALA A 736 -13.72 -35.77 -8.57
N GLY A 737 -13.23 -35.07 -9.59
CA GLY A 737 -12.33 -33.93 -9.41
C GLY A 737 -10.90 -34.38 -9.12
N ASP A 738 -9.97 -33.43 -9.23
CA ASP A 738 -8.54 -33.67 -8.98
C ASP A 738 -8.02 -32.68 -7.91
N ALA A 739 -6.80 -32.14 -8.04
CA ALA A 739 -6.33 -31.14 -7.09
C ALA A 739 -6.92 -29.75 -7.32
N ASP A 740 -7.25 -29.47 -8.57
CA ASP A 740 -7.46 -28.16 -9.20
C ASP A 740 -8.89 -28.01 -9.75
N HIS A 741 -9.57 -29.13 -10.05
CA HIS A 741 -10.91 -29.23 -10.65
C HIS A 741 -11.95 -29.83 -9.68
N GLU A 742 -13.14 -29.23 -9.66
CA GLU A 742 -14.33 -29.76 -8.98
C GLU A 742 -14.85 -31.05 -9.64
N ALA A 743 -15.51 -31.87 -8.83
CA ALA A 743 -16.19 -33.08 -9.27
C ALA A 743 -17.39 -32.71 -10.18
N SER A 744 -17.57 -33.42 -11.28
CA SER A 744 -18.78 -33.23 -12.08
C SER A 744 -19.29 -34.58 -12.58
N SER A 745 -20.59 -34.72 -12.76
CA SER A 745 -21.20 -35.96 -13.28
C SER A 745 -22.30 -35.62 -14.26
N THR A 746 -22.53 -36.53 -15.18
CA THR A 746 -23.61 -36.40 -16.14
C THR A 746 -24.25 -37.77 -16.36
N SER A 747 -25.40 -37.81 -17.02
CA SER A 747 -25.97 -39.05 -17.53
C SER A 747 -26.70 -38.77 -18.83
N THR A 748 -26.64 -39.75 -19.71
CA THR A 748 -27.44 -39.78 -20.92
C THR A 748 -28.27 -41.04 -20.98
N SER A 749 -29.44 -40.92 -21.59
CA SER A 749 -30.39 -42.08 -21.75
C SER A 749 -30.10 -42.80 -23.09
N ARG A 750 -29.90 -44.11 -23.04
CA ARG A 750 -29.90 -44.90 -24.27
C ARG A 750 -31.32 -45.09 -24.81
N THR A 751 -31.41 -45.31 -26.10
CA THR A 751 -32.69 -45.68 -26.72
C THR A 751 -32.75 -47.16 -26.98
N ALA A 752 -33.91 -47.75 -26.70
CA ALA A 752 -34.08 -49.16 -27.05
C ALA A 752 -34.22 -49.27 -28.59
N PRO A 753 -33.27 -49.92 -29.28
CA PRO A 753 -33.20 -49.88 -30.75
C PRO A 753 -34.49 -50.44 -31.39
N VAL A 754 -34.95 -49.83 -32.47
CA VAL A 754 -36.19 -50.25 -33.13
C VAL A 754 -35.89 -51.35 -34.14
N VAL A 755 -36.33 -52.57 -33.83
CA VAL A 755 -36.20 -53.73 -34.72
C VAL A 755 -37.61 -54.32 -34.94
N THR A 756 -38.08 -54.32 -36.19
CA THR A 756 -39.37 -54.91 -36.58
C THR A 756 -39.12 -56.17 -37.39
N PRO A 757 -39.58 -57.32 -36.90
CA PRO A 757 -39.46 -58.56 -37.66
C PRO A 757 -40.59 -58.72 -38.67
N LYS A 758 -40.28 -59.29 -39.83
CA LYS A 758 -41.25 -59.53 -40.91
C LYS A 758 -41.06 -60.92 -41.52
N ALA A 759 -42.10 -61.75 -41.50
CA ALA A 759 -42.17 -62.96 -42.32
C ALA A 759 -42.51 -62.62 -43.79
N ASP A 760 -42.08 -63.47 -44.72
CA ASP A 760 -42.38 -63.37 -46.14
C ASP A 760 -43.70 -64.06 -46.49
N GLY A 761 -44.61 -63.27 -47.08
CA GLY A 761 -45.99 -63.66 -47.42
C GLY A 761 -46.95 -63.71 -46.21
N PRO A 762 -48.26 -63.71 -46.48
CA PRO A 762 -49.29 -64.03 -45.50
C PRO A 762 -49.47 -65.55 -45.39
N GLY A 763 -49.36 -66.10 -44.19
CA GLY A 763 -49.83 -67.47 -43.89
C GLY A 763 -51.33 -67.64 -44.16
N ARG A 764 -51.74 -68.85 -44.47
CA ARG A 764 -53.13 -69.21 -44.73
C ARG A 764 -53.71 -69.80 -43.47
N ASN A 765 -54.62 -69.05 -42.84
CA ASN A 765 -55.23 -69.42 -41.55
C ASN A 765 -54.14 -69.73 -40.49
N ASP A 766 -53.16 -68.84 -40.34
CA ASP A 766 -52.05 -68.94 -39.37
C ASP A 766 -51.03 -70.09 -39.63
N TRP A 767 -51.13 -70.79 -40.77
CA TRP A 767 -50.11 -71.75 -41.25
C TRP A 767 -49.41 -71.34 -42.57
N TYR A 768 -48.15 -71.74 -42.74
CA TYR A 768 -47.35 -71.52 -43.97
C TYR A 768 -47.06 -72.86 -44.66
N ASN A 769 -47.22 -72.90 -45.99
CA ASN A 769 -46.99 -74.06 -46.88
C ASN A 769 -45.67 -74.00 -47.66
N GLY A 770 -44.71 -73.27 -47.11
CA GLY A 770 -43.36 -73.09 -47.63
C GLY A 770 -42.44 -72.55 -46.52
N PRO A 771 -41.12 -72.66 -46.70
CA PRO A 771 -40.15 -72.10 -45.78
C PRO A 771 -40.41 -70.58 -45.59
N VAL A 772 -40.31 -70.13 -44.33
CA VAL A 772 -40.57 -68.73 -43.94
C VAL A 772 -39.22 -68.05 -43.70
N THR A 773 -38.92 -66.98 -44.42
CA THR A 773 -37.79 -66.10 -44.16
C THR A 773 -38.26 -65.03 -43.22
N VAL A 774 -37.86 -65.11 -41.97
CA VAL A 774 -38.07 -64.00 -41.05
C VAL A 774 -36.98 -62.98 -41.37
N SER A 775 -37.33 -61.87 -42.05
CA SER A 775 -36.40 -60.75 -42.15
C SER A 775 -36.54 -59.80 -40.95
N PHE A 776 -35.50 -58.99 -40.72
CA PHE A 776 -35.60 -57.84 -39.82
C PHE A 776 -35.48 -56.50 -40.62
N THR A 777 -36.26 -55.55 -40.14
CA THR A 777 -36.21 -54.16 -40.54
C THR A 777 -35.74 -53.42 -39.33
N CYS A 778 -34.57 -52.85 -39.42
CA CYS A 778 -34.10 -52.00 -38.34
C CYS A 778 -34.30 -50.49 -38.59
N GLY A 779 -34.32 -49.72 -37.51
CA GLY A 779 -34.32 -48.27 -37.55
C GLY A 779 -32.96 -47.64 -37.92
N SER A 780 -32.86 -46.32 -37.98
CA SER A 780 -31.57 -45.64 -38.14
C SER A 780 -30.69 -45.65 -36.88
N ASP A 781 -31.22 -46.26 -35.81
CA ASP A 781 -30.70 -46.43 -34.45
C ASP A 781 -29.95 -47.74 -34.26
N VAL A 782 -29.70 -48.49 -35.32
CA VAL A 782 -29.01 -49.80 -35.31
C VAL A 782 -27.82 -49.79 -36.28
N THR A 783 -26.59 -50.08 -35.82
CA THR A 783 -25.43 -50.20 -36.73
C THR A 783 -25.47 -51.37 -37.71
N THR A 784 -25.92 -52.53 -37.26
CA THR A 784 -25.87 -53.79 -38.02
C THR A 784 -27.17 -54.51 -37.79
N CYS A 785 -28.00 -54.53 -38.83
CA CYS A 785 -29.28 -55.27 -38.70
C CYS A 785 -29.13 -56.81 -38.78
N PRO A 786 -29.91 -57.63 -38.00
CA PRO A 786 -29.76 -59.09 -38.01
C PRO A 786 -30.07 -59.68 -39.36
N ALA A 787 -29.19 -60.57 -39.79
CA ALA A 787 -29.39 -61.36 -41.00
C ALA A 787 -30.74 -62.13 -40.96
N PRO A 788 -31.46 -62.24 -42.08
CA PRO A 788 -32.70 -62.98 -42.13
C PRO A 788 -32.54 -64.46 -41.74
N VAL A 789 -33.58 -65.05 -41.15
CA VAL A 789 -33.54 -66.43 -40.67
C VAL A 789 -34.58 -67.22 -41.43
N VAL A 790 -34.16 -68.24 -42.16
CA VAL A 790 -35.11 -69.16 -42.79
C VAL A 790 -35.54 -70.19 -41.73
N LEU A 791 -36.86 -70.37 -41.64
CA LEU A 791 -37.53 -71.48 -40.98
C LEU A 791 -37.94 -72.45 -42.08
N ASP A 792 -37.24 -73.58 -42.15
CA ASP A 792 -37.38 -74.61 -43.18
C ASP A 792 -37.91 -75.94 -42.62
N LYS A 793 -38.19 -75.99 -41.32
CA LYS A 793 -38.66 -77.19 -40.62
C LYS A 793 -40.17 -77.11 -40.35
N GLU A 794 -40.82 -78.27 -40.47
CA GLU A 794 -42.23 -78.43 -40.12
C GLU A 794 -42.40 -78.37 -38.59
N GLY A 795 -43.47 -77.71 -38.17
CA GLY A 795 -43.80 -77.58 -36.76
C GLY A 795 -44.56 -76.32 -36.43
N ALA A 796 -45.38 -76.44 -35.38
CA ALA A 796 -46.09 -75.33 -34.76
C ALA A 796 -45.26 -74.64 -33.68
N GLY A 797 -45.50 -73.34 -33.50
CA GLY A 797 -44.98 -72.59 -32.38
C GLY A 797 -43.51 -72.23 -32.50
N GLN A 798 -43.01 -72.06 -33.73
CA GLN A 798 -41.62 -71.70 -33.97
C GLN A 798 -41.37 -70.20 -33.76
N TYR A 799 -40.22 -69.86 -33.18
CA TYR A 799 -39.85 -68.49 -32.86
C TYR A 799 -38.45 -68.17 -33.33
N VAL A 800 -38.25 -66.91 -33.75
CA VAL A 800 -36.91 -66.36 -33.97
C VAL A 800 -36.63 -65.25 -32.95
N THR A 801 -35.64 -65.48 -32.09
CA THR A 801 -35.15 -64.50 -31.12
C THR A 801 -33.87 -63.84 -31.64
N ARG A 802 -33.76 -62.51 -31.53
CA ARG A 802 -32.51 -61.76 -31.78
C ARG A 802 -32.31 -60.65 -30.74
N THR A 803 -31.11 -60.59 -30.18
CA THR A 803 -30.67 -59.41 -29.39
C THR A 803 -29.99 -58.47 -30.35
N VAL A 804 -30.35 -57.19 -30.32
CA VAL A 804 -29.76 -56.18 -31.20
C VAL A 804 -29.22 -55.00 -30.38
N ILE A 805 -28.00 -54.54 -30.71
CA ILE A 805 -27.35 -53.39 -30.06
C ILE A 805 -27.53 -52.17 -30.99
N GLY A 806 -27.96 -51.05 -30.40
CA GLY A 806 -28.20 -49.77 -31.07
C GLY A 806 -26.90 -49.00 -31.33
N THR A 807 -26.94 -47.95 -32.14
CA THR A 807 -25.81 -47.03 -32.34
C THR A 807 -25.26 -46.40 -31.07
N ASP A 808 -25.98 -46.45 -29.96
CA ASP A 808 -25.58 -45.90 -28.67
C ASP A 808 -25.15 -46.95 -27.63
N GLY A 809 -25.14 -48.22 -28.05
CA GLY A 809 -25.03 -49.38 -27.17
C GLY A 809 -26.28 -49.70 -26.33
N GLY A 810 -27.46 -49.12 -26.61
CA GLY A 810 -28.73 -49.61 -26.02
C GLY A 810 -29.11 -50.97 -26.59
N VAL A 811 -29.72 -51.84 -25.80
CA VAL A 811 -30.12 -53.16 -26.30
C VAL A 811 -31.64 -53.35 -26.42
N THR A 812 -32.03 -54.07 -27.46
CA THR A 812 -33.35 -54.67 -27.55
C THR A 812 -33.27 -56.17 -27.79
N THR A 813 -34.26 -56.93 -27.33
CA THR A 813 -34.38 -58.36 -27.64
C THR A 813 -35.74 -58.55 -28.27
N VAL A 814 -35.74 -58.75 -29.58
CA VAL A 814 -36.98 -59.05 -30.31
C VAL A 814 -37.18 -60.55 -30.50
N THR A 815 -38.43 -61.00 -30.30
CA THR A 815 -38.88 -62.38 -30.46
C THR A 815 -40.03 -62.39 -31.47
N ALA A 816 -39.78 -62.96 -32.65
CA ALA A 816 -40.69 -63.08 -33.77
C ALA A 816 -41.36 -64.48 -33.78
N GLY A 817 -42.68 -64.53 -33.93
CA GLY A 817 -43.54 -65.73 -33.97
C GLY A 817 -44.75 -65.60 -33.01
N PRO A 818 -45.49 -66.68 -32.72
CA PRO A 818 -45.26 -68.00 -33.29
C PRO A 818 -45.54 -68.13 -34.81
N TYR A 819 -44.67 -68.84 -35.50
CA TYR A 819 -44.86 -69.31 -36.86
C TYR A 819 -45.24 -70.81 -36.85
N ASN A 820 -46.23 -71.21 -37.65
CA ASN A 820 -46.61 -72.63 -37.81
C ASN A 820 -46.40 -73.02 -39.28
N LEU A 821 -45.44 -73.89 -39.52
CA LEU A 821 -45.07 -74.36 -40.87
C LEU A 821 -45.55 -75.80 -41.06
N ASP A 822 -46.13 -76.09 -42.23
CA ASP A 822 -46.55 -77.43 -42.67
C ASP A 822 -46.31 -77.55 -44.18
N LEU A 823 -45.25 -78.26 -44.54
CA LEU A 823 -44.69 -78.30 -45.89
C LEU A 823 -45.13 -79.61 -46.61
N THR A 824 -45.67 -80.57 -45.88
CA THR A 824 -46.08 -81.91 -46.34
C THR A 824 -47.49 -81.77 -46.90
N ALA A 825 -47.70 -82.05 -48.19
CA ALA A 825 -49.06 -82.11 -48.73
C ALA A 825 -49.90 -83.28 -48.15
N PRO A 826 -51.21 -83.08 -47.91
CA PRO A 826 -52.09 -84.02 -47.21
C PRO A 826 -52.26 -85.30 -48.02
N ALA A 827 -52.53 -86.42 -47.35
CA ALA A 827 -52.68 -87.68 -48.08
C ALA A 827 -53.99 -87.69 -48.87
N ALA A 828 -53.98 -88.15 -50.13
CA ALA A 828 -55.22 -88.29 -50.93
C ALA A 828 -55.43 -89.73 -51.43
N SER A 829 -56.60 -90.33 -51.18
CA SER A 829 -56.97 -91.58 -51.85
C SER A 829 -58.44 -91.66 -52.25
N VAL A 830 -58.70 -92.27 -53.42
CA VAL A 830 -60.06 -92.54 -53.92
C VAL A 830 -60.59 -93.84 -53.32
N SER A 831 -61.77 -93.81 -52.69
CA SER A 831 -62.44 -95.02 -52.21
C SER A 831 -63.70 -95.34 -53.04
N ARG A 832 -64.32 -96.50 -52.76
CA ARG A 832 -65.49 -97.09 -53.45
C ARG A 832 -65.32 -97.45 -54.94
N VAL A 833 -64.47 -96.76 -55.70
CA VAL A 833 -64.03 -97.19 -57.06
C VAL A 833 -62.54 -97.55 -57.09
N GLY A 834 -62.19 -98.58 -57.86
CA GLY A 834 -60.80 -98.99 -58.04
C GLY A 834 -60.26 -98.57 -59.43
N ASN A 835 -59.03 -98.09 -59.45
CA ASN A 835 -58.31 -97.78 -60.70
C ASN A 835 -58.18 -99.05 -61.60
N GLY A 836 -58.54 -98.96 -62.87
CA GLY A 836 -58.55 -100.03 -63.90
C GLY A 836 -59.68 -101.04 -63.80
N LYS A 837 -60.61 -100.86 -62.85
CA LYS A 837 -61.79 -101.72 -62.68
C LYS A 837 -62.90 -101.42 -63.70
N THR A 838 -63.80 -102.40 -63.84
CA THR A 838 -64.98 -102.35 -64.71
C THR A 838 -66.22 -102.69 -63.92
N TYR A 839 -67.22 -101.82 -64.00
CA TYR A 839 -68.52 -101.97 -63.36
C TYR A 839 -69.62 -102.15 -64.41
N LYS A 840 -70.77 -102.69 -63.99
CA LYS A 840 -71.93 -102.90 -64.88
C LYS A 840 -73.14 -102.10 -64.41
N GLY A 841 -73.91 -101.57 -65.34
CA GLY A 841 -75.10 -100.82 -65.01
C GLY A 841 -74.77 -99.33 -64.82
N ARG A 842 -75.07 -98.77 -63.64
CA ARG A 842 -74.86 -97.34 -63.35
C ARG A 842 -73.41 -97.04 -62.95
N ALA A 843 -72.98 -95.83 -63.30
CA ALA A 843 -71.76 -95.27 -62.74
C ALA A 843 -71.82 -95.22 -61.21
N ARG A 844 -70.70 -95.59 -60.60
CA ARG A 844 -70.44 -95.36 -59.18
C ARG A 844 -69.63 -94.08 -59.07
N ILE A 845 -69.83 -93.32 -58.02
CA ILE A 845 -69.01 -92.15 -57.72
C ILE A 845 -68.02 -92.61 -56.64
N GLY A 846 -66.76 -92.15 -56.74
CA GLY A 846 -65.79 -92.41 -55.69
C GLY A 846 -65.97 -91.44 -54.53
N GLU A 847 -65.36 -91.77 -53.41
CA GLU A 847 -65.38 -90.91 -52.22
C GLU A 847 -63.95 -90.53 -51.88
N CYS A 848 -63.76 -89.29 -51.44
CA CYS A 848 -62.48 -88.75 -51.01
C CYS A 848 -62.16 -89.26 -49.61
N VAL A 849 -60.97 -89.83 -49.41
CA VAL A 849 -60.37 -90.06 -48.10
C VAL A 849 -59.07 -89.26 -48.09
N GLY A 850 -58.98 -88.34 -47.13
CA GLY A 850 -57.77 -87.58 -46.86
C GLY A 850 -57.38 -87.69 -45.41
N GLY A 851 -56.14 -87.34 -45.13
CA GLY A 851 -55.58 -87.32 -43.78
C GLY A 851 -54.37 -86.41 -43.83
N ASP A 852 -54.27 -85.61 -42.78
CA ASP A 852 -53.17 -84.71 -42.55
C ASP A 852 -52.63 -84.94 -41.13
N ALA A 853 -51.36 -84.60 -40.95
CA ALA A 853 -50.60 -84.87 -39.74
C ALA A 853 -50.31 -83.64 -38.89
N LEU A 854 -50.35 -82.43 -39.47
CA LEU A 854 -49.86 -81.24 -38.80
C LEU A 854 -50.89 -80.08 -38.76
N SER A 855 -51.12 -79.40 -39.87
CA SER A 855 -52.05 -78.25 -39.99
C SER A 855 -53.52 -78.65 -39.94
N GLY A 856 -53.81 -79.82 -40.49
CA GLY A 856 -55.11 -80.45 -40.44
C GLY A 856 -55.80 -80.43 -41.80
N LEU A 857 -56.72 -81.36 -42.07
CA LEU A 857 -57.39 -81.41 -43.37
C LEU A 857 -58.47 -80.32 -43.47
N ALA A 858 -58.24 -79.31 -44.33
CA ALA A 858 -59.19 -78.24 -44.63
C ALA A 858 -60.26 -78.67 -45.65
N SER A 859 -59.90 -79.43 -46.71
CA SER A 859 -60.91 -79.96 -47.67
C SER A 859 -60.63 -81.36 -48.25
N CYS A 860 -61.66 -82.11 -48.64
CA CYS A 860 -61.57 -83.42 -49.35
C CYS A 860 -62.64 -83.32 -50.49
N THR A 861 -62.25 -82.89 -51.70
CA THR A 861 -63.18 -82.72 -52.84
C THR A 861 -63.16 -83.91 -53.81
N VAL A 862 -64.30 -84.13 -54.46
CA VAL A 862 -64.49 -85.19 -55.44
C VAL A 862 -64.98 -84.59 -56.75
N ALA A 863 -64.22 -84.82 -57.83
CA ALA A 863 -64.67 -84.57 -59.19
C ALA A 863 -64.74 -85.89 -59.98
N THR A 864 -65.89 -86.21 -60.61
CA THR A 864 -66.01 -87.38 -61.50
C THR A 864 -66.26 -86.91 -62.92
N THR A 865 -65.46 -87.34 -63.90
CA THR A 865 -65.72 -87.03 -65.31
C THR A 865 -66.01 -88.27 -66.14
N GLY A 866 -66.85 -88.05 -67.19
CA GLY A 866 -67.33 -89.12 -68.00
C GLY A 866 -68.84 -89.10 -68.18
N GLY A 867 -69.31 -89.87 -69.18
CA GLY A 867 -70.76 -90.07 -69.49
C GLY A 867 -71.42 -91.10 -68.59
N PRO A 868 -72.74 -91.33 -68.63
CA PRO A 868 -73.38 -92.38 -67.78
C PRO A 868 -72.85 -93.80 -68.03
N PHE A 869 -72.13 -94.02 -69.14
CA PHE A 869 -71.50 -95.28 -69.54
C PHE A 869 -70.19 -94.96 -70.31
N GLY A 870 -69.24 -95.90 -70.34
CA GLY A 870 -67.91 -95.70 -70.93
C GLY A 870 -66.82 -95.50 -69.85
N ALA A 871 -65.72 -94.86 -70.28
CA ALA A 871 -64.60 -94.48 -69.44
C ALA A 871 -65.07 -93.38 -68.47
N MET A 872 -64.67 -93.54 -67.21
CA MET A 872 -65.02 -92.71 -66.06
C MET A 872 -63.76 -92.45 -65.26
N THR A 873 -63.56 -91.21 -64.84
CA THR A 873 -62.40 -90.79 -64.06
C THR A 873 -62.94 -90.14 -62.79
N THR A 874 -62.55 -90.62 -61.61
CA THR A 874 -62.74 -89.90 -60.34
C THR A 874 -61.42 -89.33 -59.89
N THR A 875 -61.33 -88.02 -59.83
CA THR A 875 -60.24 -87.30 -59.17
C THR A 875 -60.74 -86.89 -57.78
N VAL A 876 -59.89 -87.03 -56.77
CA VAL A 876 -60.10 -86.44 -55.45
C VAL A 876 -58.96 -85.46 -55.15
N THR A 877 -59.26 -84.34 -54.50
CA THR A 877 -58.27 -83.29 -54.19
C THR A 877 -58.36 -83.13 -52.69
N THR A 878 -57.26 -83.34 -51.99
CA THR A 878 -57.21 -82.90 -50.59
C THR A 878 -56.50 -81.57 -50.52
N ALA A 879 -56.86 -80.80 -49.52
CA ALA A 879 -56.13 -79.61 -49.13
C ALA A 879 -56.08 -79.53 -47.62
N ASP A 880 -54.93 -79.13 -47.09
CA ASP A 880 -54.77 -78.88 -45.68
C ASP A 880 -55.08 -77.38 -45.39
N VAL A 881 -54.87 -76.98 -44.15
CA VAL A 881 -55.13 -75.63 -43.66
C VAL A 881 -54.06 -74.67 -44.20
N ALA A 882 -52.82 -75.14 -44.33
CA ALA A 882 -51.69 -74.38 -44.83
C ALA A 882 -51.84 -73.99 -46.32
N GLY A 883 -52.54 -74.85 -47.06
CA GLY A 883 -52.91 -74.71 -48.44
C GLY A 883 -52.13 -75.65 -49.36
N ASN A 884 -51.45 -76.69 -48.84
CA ASN A 884 -50.89 -77.70 -49.72
C ASN A 884 -52.01 -78.51 -50.38
N THR A 885 -51.79 -79.06 -51.57
CA THR A 885 -52.80 -79.93 -52.16
C THR A 885 -52.18 -81.19 -52.75
N THR A 886 -52.93 -82.28 -52.63
CA THR A 886 -52.62 -83.58 -53.25
C THR A 886 -53.80 -84.02 -54.10
N THR A 887 -53.54 -84.51 -55.30
CA THR A 887 -54.59 -85.18 -56.07
C THR A 887 -54.35 -86.66 -56.18
N SER A 888 -55.45 -87.39 -56.20
CA SER A 888 -55.43 -88.84 -56.46
C SER A 888 -56.57 -89.22 -57.41
N THR A 889 -56.31 -90.13 -58.36
CA THR A 889 -57.17 -90.38 -59.52
C THR A 889 -57.41 -91.87 -59.68
N ALA A 890 -58.67 -92.26 -59.82
CA ALA A 890 -59.05 -93.61 -60.21
C ALA A 890 -59.80 -93.53 -61.55
N SER A 891 -59.29 -94.23 -62.56
CA SER A 891 -59.94 -94.39 -63.87
C SER A 891 -60.60 -95.76 -63.90
N TYR A 892 -61.82 -95.87 -64.39
CA TYR A 892 -62.56 -97.13 -64.43
C TYR A 892 -63.55 -97.10 -65.59
N GLN A 893 -64.14 -98.26 -65.87
CA GLN A 893 -65.10 -98.42 -66.97
C GLN A 893 -66.51 -98.76 -66.44
N VAL A 894 -67.54 -98.19 -67.08
CA VAL A 894 -68.94 -98.49 -66.81
C VAL A 894 -69.68 -99.01 -68.06
N LEU A 895 -69.97 -100.32 -68.11
CA LEU A 895 -70.74 -100.95 -69.18
C LEU A 895 -72.26 -100.69 -69.07
N GLY A 896 -72.78 -99.86 -69.98
CA GLY A 896 -74.22 -99.69 -70.29
C GLY A 896 -74.89 -100.85 -71.03
N THR A 897 -74.11 -101.72 -71.64
CA THR A 897 -74.69 -102.96 -72.25
C THR A 897 -73.89 -104.19 -71.82
N TRP A 898 -74.57 -105.23 -71.35
CA TRP A 898 -73.88 -106.47 -70.98
C TRP A 898 -74.80 -107.69 -71.13
N LEU A 899 -74.19 -108.84 -71.36
CA LEU A 899 -74.91 -110.10 -71.38
C LEU A 899 -74.83 -110.78 -70.01
N ALA A 900 -75.99 -111.14 -69.47
CA ALA A 900 -76.10 -111.65 -68.10
C ALA A 900 -75.44 -113.04 -67.99
N ARG A 901 -74.61 -113.28 -66.95
CA ARG A 901 -73.87 -114.56 -66.76
C ARG A 901 -73.07 -114.90 -68.01
N SER A 902 -72.48 -113.91 -68.70
CA SER A 902 -71.56 -114.18 -69.80
C SER A 902 -70.24 -113.44 -69.60
N LYS A 903 -69.18 -113.98 -70.19
CA LYS A 903 -67.86 -113.35 -70.13
C LYS A 903 -67.73 -112.50 -71.38
N GLN A 904 -67.20 -111.29 -71.23
CA GLN A 904 -66.77 -110.56 -72.40
C GLN A 904 -65.32 -110.96 -72.65
N VAL A 905 -64.97 -111.21 -73.90
CA VAL A 905 -63.62 -111.60 -74.36
C VAL A 905 -63.36 -110.75 -75.59
N GLY A 906 -62.45 -109.81 -75.44
CA GLY A 906 -62.32 -108.68 -76.38
C GLY A 906 -63.64 -107.88 -76.43
N SER A 907 -64.10 -107.64 -77.65
CA SER A 907 -65.38 -106.98 -77.91
C SER A 907 -66.61 -107.88 -78.00
N ALA A 908 -66.48 -109.20 -77.76
CA ALA A 908 -67.60 -110.15 -77.92
C ALA A 908 -68.00 -110.75 -76.57
N TRP A 909 -69.28 -111.04 -76.44
CA TRP A 909 -69.83 -111.75 -75.27
C TRP A 909 -69.99 -113.23 -75.60
N THR A 910 -69.59 -114.13 -74.69
CA THR A 910 -69.78 -115.56 -74.98
C THR A 910 -71.24 -115.96 -74.81
N LEU A 911 -71.81 -116.66 -75.79
CA LEU A 911 -73.15 -117.26 -75.73
C LEU A 911 -73.07 -118.71 -76.24
N GLY A 912 -73.55 -119.70 -75.49
CA GLY A 912 -73.52 -121.12 -75.95
C GLY A 912 -74.66 -121.39 -76.92
N LYS A 913 -74.53 -122.47 -77.72
CA LYS A 913 -75.58 -122.95 -78.64
C LYS A 913 -76.84 -123.26 -77.90
N GLY A 914 -77.99 -122.94 -78.52
CA GLY A 914 -79.32 -123.17 -77.94
C GLY A 914 -79.60 -122.37 -76.65
N SER A 915 -78.60 -121.70 -76.08
CA SER A 915 -78.77 -120.94 -74.83
C SER A 915 -79.57 -119.67 -75.02
N ARG A 916 -80.44 -119.48 -74.03
CA ARG A 916 -81.06 -118.23 -73.67
C ARG A 916 -80.21 -117.47 -72.65
N ARG A 917 -79.78 -116.25 -73.02
CA ARG A 917 -79.17 -115.24 -72.13
C ARG A 917 -79.93 -113.92 -72.18
N VAL A 918 -79.84 -113.16 -71.10
CA VAL A 918 -80.49 -111.84 -71.00
C VAL A 918 -79.48 -110.77 -71.39
N LEU A 919 -79.77 -110.00 -72.44
CA LEU A 919 -79.02 -108.81 -72.77
C LEU A 919 -79.62 -107.66 -71.95
N HIS A 920 -78.79 -106.95 -71.19
CA HIS A 920 -79.20 -105.79 -70.41
C HIS A 920 -78.69 -104.56 -71.14
N VAL A 921 -79.56 -103.58 -71.38
CA VAL A 921 -79.24 -102.33 -72.10
C VAL A 921 -79.82 -101.18 -71.29
N MET A 922 -79.00 -100.23 -70.84
CA MET A 922 -79.41 -99.01 -70.19
C MET A 922 -79.68 -97.90 -71.20
N SER A 923 -80.94 -97.49 -71.34
CA SER A 923 -81.31 -96.64 -72.46
C SER A 923 -82.46 -95.75 -72.02
N THR A 924 -82.51 -94.51 -72.47
CA THR A 924 -83.63 -93.61 -72.14
C THR A 924 -84.86 -93.88 -73.02
N LYS A 925 -84.64 -94.53 -74.16
CA LYS A 925 -85.64 -94.94 -75.15
C LYS A 925 -85.59 -96.45 -75.27
N ALA A 926 -86.71 -97.07 -75.67
CA ALA A 926 -86.77 -98.51 -75.90
C ALA A 926 -85.71 -98.96 -76.96
N PRO A 927 -84.77 -99.85 -76.62
CA PRO A 927 -83.75 -100.24 -77.60
C PRO A 927 -84.39 -101.06 -78.71
N ARG A 928 -83.66 -101.27 -79.81
CA ARG A 928 -84.04 -102.11 -80.96
C ARG A 928 -82.83 -102.94 -81.37
N LEU A 929 -83.03 -104.25 -81.51
CA LEU A 929 -82.09 -105.17 -82.09
C LEU A 929 -82.48 -105.39 -83.54
N SER A 930 -81.47 -105.53 -84.40
CA SER A 930 -81.67 -105.90 -85.81
C SER A 930 -80.49 -106.68 -86.36
N GLY A 931 -80.80 -107.50 -87.36
CA GLY A 931 -79.86 -108.37 -88.08
C GLY A 931 -79.80 -109.79 -87.48
N SER A 932 -79.41 -110.71 -88.34
CA SER A 932 -79.09 -112.13 -88.09
C SER A 932 -80.26 -113.02 -87.60
N ASP A 933 -80.99 -113.65 -88.52
CA ASP A 933 -82.07 -114.66 -88.31
C ASP A 933 -81.71 -115.85 -87.39
N ALA A 934 -80.40 -116.09 -87.26
CA ALA A 934 -79.84 -117.18 -86.45
C ALA A 934 -79.84 -116.95 -84.92
N VAL A 935 -80.09 -115.73 -84.46
CA VAL A 935 -80.27 -115.43 -83.03
C VAL A 935 -81.60 -114.71 -82.85
N THR A 936 -82.57 -115.38 -82.23
CA THR A 936 -83.86 -114.74 -81.97
C THR A 936 -83.75 -113.88 -80.72
N ALA A 937 -84.24 -112.64 -80.80
CA ALA A 937 -84.34 -111.73 -79.67
C ALA A 937 -85.82 -111.56 -79.30
N SER A 938 -86.13 -111.59 -78.00
CA SER A 938 -87.46 -111.16 -77.56
C SER A 938 -87.61 -109.65 -77.68
N THR A 939 -88.84 -109.14 -77.63
CA THR A 939 -89.01 -107.70 -77.41
C THR A 939 -88.30 -107.25 -76.14
N PHE A 940 -87.72 -106.05 -76.19
CA PHE A 940 -87.20 -105.39 -74.99
C PHE A 940 -88.35 -105.06 -74.02
N ARG A 941 -88.20 -105.46 -72.75
CA ARG A 941 -89.07 -105.01 -71.66
C ARG A 941 -88.27 -104.15 -70.69
N MET A 942 -88.93 -103.17 -70.07
CA MET A 942 -88.36 -102.45 -68.94
C MET A 942 -88.24 -103.40 -67.73
N VAL A 943 -87.18 -103.19 -66.94
CA VAL A 943 -86.96 -103.88 -65.66
C VAL A 943 -86.83 -102.87 -64.52
N GLY A 944 -86.31 -101.67 -64.76
CA GLY A 944 -86.37 -100.61 -63.76
C GLY A 944 -86.02 -99.26 -64.38
N ARG A 945 -86.51 -98.17 -63.80
CA ARG A 945 -86.17 -96.80 -64.25
C ARG A 945 -85.78 -95.93 -63.06
N THR A 946 -84.63 -95.29 -63.15
CA THR A 946 -84.14 -94.33 -62.12
C THR A 946 -83.29 -93.28 -62.82
N GLY A 947 -83.42 -92.02 -62.39
CA GLY A 947 -82.60 -90.91 -62.89
C GLY A 947 -82.65 -90.80 -64.43
N GLY A 948 -83.86 -90.82 -64.99
CA GLY A 948 -84.11 -90.70 -66.44
C GLY A 948 -83.78 -91.93 -67.30
N ILE A 949 -82.75 -92.70 -66.93
CA ILE A 949 -82.34 -93.93 -67.63
C ILE A 949 -83.13 -95.16 -67.15
N THR A 950 -83.54 -95.97 -68.12
CA THR A 950 -84.25 -97.24 -67.93
C THR A 950 -83.33 -98.41 -68.23
N GLU A 951 -83.50 -99.46 -67.45
CA GLU A 951 -82.88 -100.76 -67.66
C GLU A 951 -83.80 -101.64 -68.50
N TRP A 952 -83.47 -101.83 -69.77
CA TRP A 952 -84.19 -102.68 -70.72
C TRP A 952 -83.55 -104.06 -70.81
N VAL A 953 -84.37 -105.13 -70.85
CA VAL A 953 -83.82 -106.46 -71.16
C VAL A 953 -84.50 -107.11 -72.35
N ALA A 954 -83.71 -107.81 -73.16
CA ALA A 954 -84.20 -108.73 -74.17
C ALA A 954 -83.61 -110.12 -73.85
N SER A 955 -84.33 -111.16 -74.20
CA SER A 955 -83.80 -112.51 -74.12
C SER A 955 -83.25 -112.84 -75.51
N LEU A 956 -81.95 -113.10 -75.60
CA LEU A 956 -81.31 -113.59 -76.81
C LEU A 956 -81.29 -115.11 -76.70
N THR A 957 -81.70 -115.78 -77.76
CA THR A 957 -81.69 -117.25 -77.86
C THR A 957 -80.93 -117.56 -79.14
N ALA A 958 -79.73 -118.11 -78.96
CA ALA A 958 -79.01 -118.61 -80.12
C ALA A 958 -79.69 -119.88 -80.66
N SER A 959 -79.71 -120.00 -82.00
CA SER A 959 -80.24 -121.22 -82.62
C SER A 959 -79.33 -122.43 -82.35
N SER A 960 -79.88 -123.63 -82.17
CA SER A 960 -79.05 -124.80 -82.01
C SER A 960 -78.28 -125.18 -83.28
N SER A 961 -78.63 -124.62 -84.46
CA SER A 961 -77.96 -124.93 -85.73
C SER A 961 -76.68 -124.12 -85.96
N LEU A 962 -76.35 -123.16 -85.10
CA LEU A 962 -75.14 -122.33 -85.24
C LEU A 962 -73.89 -123.18 -84.99
N LYS A 963 -72.84 -122.95 -85.78
CA LYS A 963 -71.51 -123.54 -85.54
C LYS A 963 -70.79 -122.76 -84.45
N ALA A 964 -70.13 -123.47 -83.53
CA ALA A 964 -69.32 -122.81 -82.49
C ALA A 964 -68.07 -122.20 -83.13
N GLY A 965 -67.60 -121.10 -82.58
CA GLY A 965 -66.49 -120.24 -83.05
C GLY A 965 -66.94 -119.15 -84.03
N ARG A 966 -68.20 -119.23 -84.50
CA ARG A 966 -68.86 -118.16 -85.25
C ARG A 966 -69.20 -117.00 -84.32
N THR A 967 -68.79 -115.80 -84.72
CA THR A 967 -69.25 -114.55 -84.12
C THR A 967 -70.51 -114.10 -84.85
N VAL A 968 -71.60 -113.92 -84.11
CA VAL A 968 -72.85 -113.29 -84.61
C VAL A 968 -72.85 -111.82 -84.17
N SER A 969 -73.20 -110.88 -85.05
CA SER A 969 -73.22 -109.44 -84.77
C SER A 969 -74.66 -109.00 -84.84
N LEU A 970 -75.18 -108.52 -83.72
CA LEU A 970 -76.47 -107.87 -83.70
C LEU A 970 -76.30 -106.34 -83.66
N LYS A 971 -76.99 -105.59 -84.52
CA LYS A 971 -77.04 -104.14 -84.40
C LYS A 971 -78.02 -103.79 -83.30
N LEU A 972 -77.53 -103.13 -82.25
CA LEU A 972 -78.34 -102.58 -81.17
C LEU A 972 -78.42 -101.07 -81.31
N THR A 973 -79.60 -100.54 -81.59
CA THR A 973 -79.82 -99.10 -81.59
C THR A 973 -80.46 -98.73 -80.26
N SER A 974 -79.77 -97.87 -79.51
CA SER A 974 -80.25 -97.42 -78.19
C SER A 974 -80.08 -95.92 -78.03
N SER A 975 -80.27 -95.40 -76.82
CA SER A 975 -79.93 -94.00 -76.57
C SER A 975 -78.43 -93.73 -76.41
N GLN A 976 -77.64 -94.80 -76.40
CA GLN A 976 -76.15 -94.80 -76.42
C GLN A 976 -75.62 -94.82 -77.87
N GLY A 977 -76.52 -94.75 -78.85
CA GLY A 977 -76.21 -94.81 -80.28
C GLY A 977 -76.39 -96.21 -80.84
N ALA A 978 -75.87 -96.40 -82.04
CA ALA A 978 -75.87 -97.70 -82.68
C ALA A 978 -74.59 -98.46 -82.28
N GLN A 979 -74.77 -99.62 -81.65
CA GLN A 979 -73.71 -100.48 -81.12
C GLN A 979 -73.80 -101.83 -81.82
N THR A 980 -72.67 -102.53 -82.00
CA THR A 980 -72.71 -103.91 -82.45
C THR A 980 -72.56 -104.80 -81.23
N VAL A 981 -73.60 -105.55 -80.87
CA VAL A 981 -73.48 -106.59 -79.85
C VAL A 981 -72.90 -107.84 -80.51
N ARG A 982 -71.60 -108.05 -80.37
CA ARG A 982 -70.95 -109.29 -80.85
C ARG A 982 -71.19 -110.40 -79.84
N LEU A 983 -71.55 -111.55 -80.37
CA LEU A 983 -71.82 -112.78 -79.63
C LEU A 983 -70.91 -113.85 -80.25
N SER A 984 -69.94 -114.29 -79.48
CA SER A 984 -69.10 -115.38 -79.89
C SER A 984 -69.82 -116.67 -79.49
N ILE A 985 -70.22 -117.49 -80.47
CA ILE A 985 -70.98 -118.71 -80.21
C ILE A 985 -70.00 -119.74 -79.72
N ILE A 986 -70.09 -120.06 -78.43
CA ILE A 986 -69.32 -121.16 -77.82
C ILE A 986 -70.15 -122.47 -77.94
N ARG A 987 -69.56 -123.62 -77.57
CA ARG A 987 -70.32 -124.88 -77.52
C ARG A 987 -71.50 -124.71 -76.56
#